data_AF-J0WVL7-F1
#
_entry.id   AF-J0WVL7-F1
#
_cell.length_a   1.000
_cell.length_b   1.000
_cell.length_c   1.000
_cell.angle_alpha   90.00
_cell.angle_beta   90.00
_cell.angle_gamma   90.00
#
_symmetry.space_group_name_H-M   'P 1'
#
loop_
_entity.id
_entity.type
_entity.pdbx_description
1 polymer ?
#
loop_
_entity_poly.entity_id
_entity_poly.type
_entity_poly.pdbx_seq_one_letter_code
_entity_poly.pdbx_strand_id
1 'polypeptide(L)'
;MDTPFPQSAVQAFSKLREVQSDGGKQSGTKVKEWTKKALSATMPLVSVLEPLAELHPAAKIAVSTFKKLISMEQSRRESSEQIIVVYDSMTRVFATLNTLRASIQIQPGYSEPFDAEIEDIVHVMKEFGTFAGLFYTKFNNRLVRFFKAEEFVTELKQFTVSFERHREQLLFILGAQNSTEIQALRSDMQSVLALSQKIFARLKPDTKADKDAAKFVAAKGGMSAVLRDRGALEEVARRLSGGSSNVEAITAGTIEALRTPLDEMLEKHRKAFEIKLDRMQGVIVDGMKGIMKQLTSGPHELINDPDIKKIWEDNKWRLSVKCRLFVNYHPAIGEAIDEDATGYLSVQEVNRFLDKKPPGWSTPQWLVFWALGWHCMNSQCTDGVEYLLQEIRSYCKRLSRKQNETLKRVVEEFQETADMLEIVANWDEDGDADTDDLLADYDDLTSIRVMDLSSQLEGIMQGQVEEVMDDVNFCVEDPNDLEYVMSTLEWRIEQFFIPLLYVVLKHYFEYINEVTFSSDDDYTAIDNIAAALDSLDTTLRELLYAFHERMNSLCRSWRSQRMDDELQVQCYAGGLMYSWYMKVQESPSDINKFFYGDDEEEDATDDNDSNADSDSEEDDIPRNLFVGVRQMHKKVNGLKRELKEVKLMVQQLLLAVNPPGGSLQQGPAAVTRKTTGGVVDAPDVGPFKQKQGRGYSPDGPSSYAGGSHEGSDDGASDAFHGPLESDEGDDRLGSSDDNREGSPSGGAGSDDGDEDGYY
;
A
#
# COMPACT_ATOMS: atom_id res chain seq x y z
N MET A 1 -8.27 36.43 16.06
CA MET A 1 -7.54 35.15 16.15
C MET A 1 -6.44 35.25 15.11
N ASP A 2 -5.32 35.86 15.51
CA ASP A 2 -4.13 36.02 14.66
C ASP A 2 -3.12 34.97 15.11
N THR A 3 -2.93 33.91 14.33
CA THR A 3 -1.86 32.93 14.52
C THR A 3 -0.94 32.93 13.30
N PRO A 4 0.39 33.19 13.47
CA PRO A 4 1.35 33.33 12.38
C PRO A 4 1.95 31.98 11.93
N PHE A 5 1.13 30.96 11.72
CA PHE A 5 1.60 29.59 11.46
C PHE A 5 1.93 29.24 9.98
N PRO A 6 1.23 29.75 8.94
CA PRO A 6 1.50 29.37 7.54
C PRO A 6 2.82 29.91 6.99
N GLN A 7 3.34 30.98 7.60
CA GLN A 7 4.60 31.60 7.17
C GLN A 7 5.80 30.68 7.38
N SER A 8 5.72 29.70 8.30
CA SER A 8 6.85 28.82 8.61
C SER A 8 7.25 27.90 7.45
N ALA A 9 6.29 27.32 6.71
CA ALA A 9 6.56 26.44 5.56
C ALA A 9 7.18 27.21 4.40
N VAL A 10 6.56 28.32 4.00
CA VAL A 10 7.05 29.19 2.92
C VAL A 10 8.42 29.78 3.28
N GLN A 11 8.65 30.14 4.54
CA GLN A 11 9.95 30.60 5.02
C GLN A 11 11.00 29.48 5.00
N ALA A 12 10.64 28.25 5.37
CA ALA A 12 11.55 27.11 5.33
C ALA A 12 12.00 26.81 3.88
N PHE A 13 11.06 26.81 2.93
CA PHE A 13 11.38 26.70 1.51
C PHE A 13 12.19 27.90 0.99
N SER A 14 11.90 29.12 1.44
CA SER A 14 12.67 30.30 1.08
C SER A 14 14.12 30.24 1.60
N LYS A 15 14.35 29.67 2.78
CA LYS A 15 15.71 29.42 3.30
C LYS A 15 16.42 28.31 2.55
N LEU A 16 15.72 27.21 2.24
CA LEU A 16 16.26 26.15 1.38
C LEU A 16 16.69 26.72 0.02
N ARG A 17 15.88 27.64 -0.52
CA ARG A 17 16.15 28.36 -1.76
C ARG A 17 17.44 29.17 -1.71
N GLU A 18 17.66 29.92 -0.63
CA GLU A 18 18.90 30.66 -0.41
C GLU A 18 20.11 29.71 -0.40
N VAL A 19 20.01 28.60 0.34
CA VAL A 19 21.05 27.57 0.42
C VAL A 19 21.34 26.94 -0.96
N GLN A 20 20.32 26.70 -1.78
CA GLN A 20 20.45 26.16 -3.14
C GLN A 20 21.01 27.18 -4.15
N SER A 21 20.81 28.48 -3.89
CA SER A 21 21.27 29.57 -4.77
C SER A 21 22.77 29.85 -4.67
N ASP A 22 23.41 29.50 -3.55
CA ASP A 22 24.84 29.73 -3.25
C ASP A 22 25.83 28.84 -4.04
N GLY A 23 25.35 28.11 -5.06
CA GLY A 23 26.19 27.57 -6.12
C GLY A 23 27.31 26.63 -5.66
N GLY A 24 26.97 25.54 -4.97
CA GLY A 24 27.91 24.44 -4.70
C GLY A 24 28.97 24.70 -3.62
N LYS A 25 28.90 25.82 -2.88
CA LYS A 25 29.79 26.09 -1.74
C LYS A 25 29.30 25.55 -0.40
N GLN A 26 28.01 25.24 -0.27
CA GLN A 26 27.46 24.63 0.94
C GLN A 26 27.44 23.11 0.79
N SER A 27 27.86 22.38 1.84
CA SER A 27 27.87 20.91 1.88
C SER A 27 26.49 20.34 1.53
N GLY A 28 26.46 19.27 0.72
CA GLY A 28 25.23 18.53 0.40
C GLY A 28 24.43 18.10 1.63
N THR A 29 25.10 17.93 2.78
CA THR A 29 24.47 17.69 4.08
C THR A 29 23.51 18.81 4.50
N LYS A 30 23.87 20.08 4.27
CA LYS A 30 23.00 21.22 4.61
C LYS A 30 21.76 21.28 3.72
N VAL A 31 21.89 20.95 2.43
CA VAL A 31 20.76 20.89 1.51
C VAL A 31 19.78 19.80 1.96
N LYS A 32 20.29 18.60 2.28
CA LYS A 32 19.48 17.50 2.81
C LYS A 32 18.75 17.87 4.11
N GLU A 33 19.45 18.52 5.04
CA GLU A 33 18.85 18.98 6.31
C GLU A 33 17.71 19.98 6.07
N TRP A 34 17.93 20.99 5.23
CA TRP A 34 16.91 21.99 4.92
C TRP A 34 15.76 21.44 4.09
N THR A 35 15.98 20.44 3.23
CA THR A 35 14.90 19.73 2.52
C THR A 35 13.97 19.05 3.51
N LYS A 36 14.51 18.26 4.45
CA LYS A 36 13.70 17.61 5.50
C LYS A 36 12.97 18.63 6.36
N LYS A 37 13.62 19.75 6.68
CA LYS A 37 13.01 20.84 7.45
C LYS A 37 11.89 21.55 6.69
N ALA A 38 12.04 21.77 5.38
CA ALA A 38 11.02 22.39 4.54
C ALA A 38 9.80 21.47 4.39
N LEU A 39 10.02 20.18 4.10
CA LEU A 39 8.95 19.19 4.00
C LEU A 39 8.24 18.94 5.34
N SER A 40 8.93 18.95 6.47
CA SER A 40 8.25 18.80 7.78
C SER A 40 7.43 20.05 8.14
N ALA A 41 7.87 21.24 7.71
CA ALA A 41 7.15 22.49 7.94
C ALA A 41 5.83 22.61 7.16
N THR A 42 5.58 21.77 6.14
CA THR A 42 4.29 21.75 5.41
C THR A 42 3.17 21.02 6.15
N MET A 43 3.48 20.08 7.04
CA MET A 43 2.45 19.33 7.79
C MET A 43 1.57 20.23 8.67
N PRO A 44 2.13 21.23 9.40
CA PRO A 44 1.32 22.24 10.07
C PRO A 44 0.38 23.02 9.13
N LEU A 45 0.81 23.32 7.90
CA LEU A 45 -0.04 23.99 6.91
C LEU A 45 -1.25 23.13 6.53
N VAL A 46 -1.05 21.82 6.35
CA VAL A 46 -2.14 20.86 6.11
C VAL A 46 -3.16 20.89 7.25
N SER A 47 -2.71 20.84 8.51
CA SER A 47 -3.61 20.89 9.68
C SER A 47 -4.40 22.20 9.77
N VAL A 48 -3.82 23.33 9.38
CA VAL A 48 -4.54 24.62 9.38
C VAL A 48 -5.59 24.69 8.26
N LEU A 49 -5.42 23.90 7.20
CA LEU A 49 -6.38 23.79 6.09
C LEU A 49 -7.49 22.76 6.33
N GLU A 50 -7.38 21.88 7.35
CA GLU A 50 -8.40 20.87 7.67
C GLU A 50 -9.81 21.46 7.87
N PRO A 51 -10.01 22.59 8.57
CA PRO A 51 -11.37 23.14 8.69
C PRO A 51 -11.91 23.71 7.37
N LEU A 52 -11.07 24.08 6.41
CA LEU A 52 -11.53 24.45 5.06
C LEU A 52 -11.97 23.19 4.30
N ALA A 53 -11.22 22.10 4.43
CA ALA A 53 -11.57 20.79 3.89
C ALA A 53 -12.89 20.23 4.46
N GLU A 54 -13.22 20.52 5.73
CA GLU A 54 -14.51 20.12 6.31
C GLU A 54 -15.71 20.86 5.70
N LEU A 55 -15.50 22.10 5.25
CA LEU A 55 -16.56 22.96 4.71
C LEU A 55 -16.76 22.77 3.20
N HIS A 56 -15.79 22.22 2.49
CA HIS A 56 -15.78 22.22 1.03
C HIS A 56 -15.27 20.89 0.43
N PRO A 57 -16.10 20.12 -0.32
CA PRO A 57 -15.71 18.84 -0.89
C PRO A 57 -14.46 18.88 -1.79
N ALA A 58 -14.36 19.85 -2.72
CA ALA A 58 -13.19 19.98 -3.59
C ALA A 58 -11.90 20.27 -2.79
N ALA A 59 -11.95 21.22 -1.84
CA ALA A 59 -10.80 21.51 -0.97
C ALA A 59 -10.40 20.30 -0.11
N LYS A 60 -11.36 19.47 0.31
CA LYS A 60 -11.08 18.21 1.02
C LYS A 60 -10.22 17.28 0.20
N ILE A 61 -10.56 17.10 -1.08
CA ILE A 61 -9.80 16.28 -2.01
C ILE A 61 -8.39 16.88 -2.16
N ALA A 62 -8.28 18.18 -2.44
CA ALA A 62 -6.99 18.84 -2.62
C ALA A 62 -6.06 18.77 -1.40
N VAL A 63 -6.56 19.07 -0.19
CA VAL A 63 -5.78 18.99 1.05
C VAL A 63 -5.34 17.54 1.33
N SER A 64 -6.22 16.56 1.07
CA SER A 64 -5.89 15.14 1.23
C SER A 64 -4.79 14.71 0.25
N THR A 65 -4.92 15.05 -1.04
CA THR A 65 -3.91 14.75 -2.06
C THR A 65 -2.57 15.41 -1.71
N PHE A 66 -2.58 16.67 -1.26
CA PHE A 66 -1.37 17.40 -0.88
C PHE A 66 -0.63 16.74 0.28
N LYS A 67 -1.39 16.38 1.33
CA LYS A 67 -0.86 15.67 2.49
C LYS A 67 -0.12 14.39 2.07
N LYS A 68 -0.71 13.61 1.16
CA LYS A 68 -0.12 12.34 0.70
C LYS A 68 1.13 12.53 -0.12
N LEU A 69 1.13 13.47 -1.07
CA LEU A 69 2.32 13.77 -1.87
C LEU A 69 3.49 14.17 -0.96
N ILE A 70 3.24 15.02 0.04
CA ILE A 70 4.25 15.36 1.05
C ILE A 70 4.72 14.11 1.81
N SER A 71 3.80 13.27 2.27
CA SER A 71 4.15 12.04 3.01
C SER A 71 4.99 11.08 2.15
N MET A 72 4.66 10.93 0.87
CA MET A 72 5.43 10.13 -0.10
C MET A 72 6.82 10.70 -0.33
N GLU A 73 6.99 12.02 -0.37
CA GLU A 73 8.30 12.62 -0.52
C GLU A 73 9.13 12.51 0.77
N GLN A 74 8.49 12.60 1.95
CA GLN A 74 9.14 12.42 3.25
C GLN A 74 9.62 10.97 3.48
N SER A 75 8.96 9.98 2.89
CA SER A 75 9.36 8.57 2.99
C SER A 75 10.52 8.20 2.07
N ARG A 76 10.99 9.10 1.20
CA ARG A 76 12.15 8.82 0.33
C ARG A 76 13.45 8.86 1.12
N ARG A 77 14.37 7.94 0.80
CA ARG A 77 15.73 7.91 1.35
C ARG A 77 16.48 9.20 1.01
N GLU A 78 16.36 9.65 -0.25
CA GLU A 78 16.94 10.89 -0.74
C GLU A 78 15.99 11.62 -1.70
N SER A 79 15.76 12.91 -1.43
CA SER A 79 14.94 13.77 -2.28
C SER A 79 15.78 14.57 -3.27
N SER A 80 15.40 14.53 -4.54
CA SER A 80 15.96 15.34 -5.61
C SER A 80 15.64 16.82 -5.40
N GLU A 81 16.65 17.68 -5.49
CA GLU A 81 16.45 19.13 -5.39
C GLU A 81 15.48 19.67 -6.45
N GLN A 82 15.38 19.01 -7.61
CA GLN A 82 14.50 19.40 -8.71
C GLN A 82 13.03 19.11 -8.39
N ILE A 83 12.74 17.95 -7.78
CA ILE A 83 11.39 17.60 -7.33
C ILE A 83 10.95 18.55 -6.20
N ILE A 84 11.86 18.86 -5.27
CA ILE A 84 11.57 19.72 -4.12
C ILE A 84 11.21 21.16 -4.52
N VAL A 85 11.75 21.69 -5.62
CA VAL A 85 11.37 23.00 -6.15
C VAL A 85 9.91 23.06 -6.60
N VAL A 86 9.38 21.95 -7.12
CA VAL A 86 7.95 21.89 -7.48
C VAL A 86 7.08 21.81 -6.21
N TYR A 87 7.52 21.09 -5.18
CA TYR A 87 6.86 21.09 -3.86
C TYR A 87 6.84 22.46 -3.19
N ASP A 88 7.86 23.31 -3.38
CA ASP A 88 7.86 24.71 -2.92
C ASP A 88 6.71 25.50 -3.60
N SER A 89 6.59 25.38 -4.92
CA SER A 89 5.53 26.03 -5.71
C SER A 89 4.13 25.54 -5.27
N MET A 90 3.98 24.24 -5.09
CA MET A 90 2.75 23.62 -4.58
C MET A 90 2.42 24.11 -3.17
N THR A 91 3.40 24.17 -2.26
CA THR A 91 3.22 24.68 -0.89
C THR A 91 2.71 26.12 -0.89
N ARG A 92 3.16 26.95 -1.85
CA ARG A 92 2.72 28.34 -1.99
C ARG A 92 1.27 28.46 -2.46
N VAL A 93 0.79 27.54 -3.30
CA VAL A 93 -0.64 27.44 -3.65
C VAL A 93 -1.48 27.22 -2.39
N PHE A 94 -1.12 26.22 -1.57
CA PHE A 94 -1.85 25.90 -0.33
C PHE A 94 -1.70 26.99 0.75
N ALA A 95 -0.56 27.67 0.82
CA ALA A 95 -0.39 28.83 1.70
C ALA A 95 -1.29 30.01 1.28
N THR A 96 -1.48 30.19 -0.02
CA THR A 96 -2.38 31.20 -0.60
C THR A 96 -3.84 30.85 -0.27
N LEU A 97 -4.23 29.60 -0.47
CA LEU A 97 -5.54 29.07 -0.07
C LEU A 97 -5.82 29.32 1.42
N ASN A 98 -4.83 29.11 2.28
CA ASN A 98 -4.97 29.37 3.72
C ASN A 98 -5.11 30.87 4.04
N THR A 99 -4.30 31.72 3.41
CA THR A 99 -4.33 33.17 3.64
C THR A 99 -5.69 33.76 3.31
N LEU A 100 -6.34 33.20 2.29
CA LEU A 100 -7.63 33.64 1.80
C LEU A 100 -8.80 32.96 2.53
N ARG A 101 -8.56 32.04 3.47
CA ARG A 101 -9.58 31.30 4.22
C ARG A 101 -10.59 32.20 4.95
N ALA A 102 -10.17 33.37 5.43
CA ALA A 102 -11.05 34.33 6.07
C ALA A 102 -12.05 34.97 5.08
N SER A 103 -11.71 35.04 3.79
CA SER A 103 -12.56 35.51 2.71
C SER A 103 -13.49 34.42 2.16
N ILE A 104 -13.26 33.15 2.49
CA ILE A 104 -14.04 31.98 2.00
C ILE A 104 -15.46 31.91 2.62
N GLN A 105 -15.80 32.78 3.59
CA GLN A 105 -17.18 32.88 4.09
C GLN A 105 -18.18 33.57 3.12
N ILE A 106 -17.81 33.83 1.86
CA ILE A 106 -18.47 34.88 1.08
C ILE A 106 -19.10 34.37 -0.23
N GLN A 107 -20.43 34.29 -0.16
CA GLN A 107 -21.43 34.62 -1.18
C GLN A 107 -21.86 33.57 -2.24
N PRO A 108 -23.19 33.42 -2.44
CA PRO A 108 -23.76 32.58 -3.49
C PRO A 108 -23.38 33.14 -4.87
N GLY A 109 -22.43 32.49 -5.55
CA GLY A 109 -21.95 32.86 -6.88
C GLY A 109 -20.50 32.49 -7.21
N TYR A 110 -19.66 32.20 -6.21
CA TYR A 110 -18.22 31.91 -6.40
C TYR A 110 -17.82 30.42 -6.23
N SER A 111 -18.77 29.53 -5.94
CA SER A 111 -18.49 28.10 -5.71
C SER A 111 -17.99 27.42 -6.99
N GLU A 112 -18.72 27.52 -8.11
CA GLU A 112 -18.35 26.78 -9.33
C GLU A 112 -16.94 27.14 -9.87
N PRO A 113 -16.52 28.41 -9.97
CA PRO A 113 -15.16 28.73 -10.41
C PRO A 113 -14.07 28.28 -9.44
N PHE A 114 -14.38 28.30 -8.13
CA PHE A 114 -13.45 27.80 -7.11
C PHE A 114 -13.31 26.28 -7.18
N ASP A 115 -14.42 25.55 -7.34
CA ASP A 115 -14.45 24.09 -7.45
C ASP A 115 -13.63 23.64 -8.65
N ALA A 116 -13.88 24.25 -9.82
CA ALA A 116 -13.13 23.97 -11.04
C ALA A 116 -11.63 24.23 -10.87
N GLU A 117 -11.25 25.36 -10.27
CA GLU A 117 -9.84 25.68 -10.02
C GLU A 117 -9.17 24.67 -9.08
N ILE A 118 -9.87 24.25 -8.03
CA ILE A 118 -9.36 23.25 -7.09
C ILE A 118 -9.26 21.87 -7.75
N GLU A 119 -10.21 21.50 -8.61
CA GLU A 119 -10.15 20.26 -9.40
C GLU A 119 -8.95 20.26 -10.37
N ASP A 120 -8.69 21.37 -11.06
CA ASP A 120 -7.52 21.53 -11.93
C ASP A 120 -6.21 21.42 -11.13
N ILE A 121 -6.14 22.05 -9.95
CA ILE A 121 -4.98 21.92 -9.04
C ILE A 121 -4.76 20.46 -8.65
N VAL A 122 -5.84 19.73 -8.29
CA VAL A 122 -5.75 18.30 -7.95
C VAL A 122 -5.25 17.48 -9.13
N HIS A 123 -5.70 17.78 -10.35
CA HIS A 123 -5.25 17.11 -11.56
C HIS A 123 -3.74 17.29 -11.76
N VAL A 124 -3.25 18.53 -11.73
CA VAL A 124 -1.81 18.85 -11.87
C VAL A 124 -0.99 18.20 -10.75
N MET A 125 -1.52 18.12 -9.53
CA MET A 125 -0.87 17.41 -8.41
C MET A 125 -0.72 15.92 -8.68
N LYS A 126 -1.73 15.26 -9.26
CA LYS A 126 -1.66 13.84 -9.62
C LYS A 126 -0.68 13.58 -10.76
N GLU A 127 -0.69 14.43 -11.78
CA GLU A 127 0.28 14.37 -12.87
C GLU A 127 1.71 14.55 -12.36
N PHE A 128 1.92 15.54 -11.48
CA PHE A 128 3.22 15.75 -10.85
C PHE A 128 3.65 14.57 -9.98
N GLY A 129 2.74 13.97 -9.21
CA GLY A 129 3.03 12.79 -8.39
C GLY A 129 3.45 11.59 -9.23
N THR A 130 2.76 11.37 -10.36
CA THR A 130 3.12 10.35 -11.37
C THR A 130 4.52 10.62 -11.93
N PHE A 131 4.77 11.86 -12.35
CA PHE A 131 6.07 12.28 -12.86
C PHE A 131 7.19 12.12 -11.83
N ALA A 132 6.96 12.48 -10.56
CA ALA A 132 7.95 12.32 -9.51
C ALA A 132 8.28 10.83 -9.29
N GLY A 133 7.28 9.94 -9.30
CA GLY A 133 7.49 8.50 -9.26
C GLY A 133 8.37 8.00 -10.40
N LEU A 134 8.05 8.38 -11.64
CA LEU A 134 8.83 8.05 -12.83
C LEU A 134 10.26 8.63 -12.77
N PHE A 135 10.41 9.84 -12.26
CA PHE A 135 11.69 10.52 -12.11
C PHE A 135 12.62 9.70 -11.20
N TYR A 136 12.16 9.28 -10.02
CA TYR A 136 13.01 8.53 -9.11
C TYR A 136 13.32 7.11 -9.60
N THR A 137 12.40 6.47 -10.31
CA THR A 137 12.58 5.10 -10.83
C THR A 137 13.45 5.05 -12.08
N LYS A 138 13.20 5.91 -13.08
CA LYS A 138 13.88 5.84 -14.40
C LYS A 138 14.99 6.84 -14.58
N PHE A 139 14.89 8.04 -14.00
CA PHE A 139 15.86 9.11 -14.28
C PHE A 139 17.21 8.94 -13.57
N ASN A 140 17.29 8.09 -12.54
CA ASN A 140 18.54 7.81 -11.84
C ASN A 140 19.55 7.05 -12.72
N ASN A 141 19.08 6.28 -13.71
CA ASN A 141 19.93 5.62 -14.67
C ASN A 141 20.71 6.63 -15.51
N ARG A 142 22.04 6.43 -15.62
CA ARG A 142 22.93 7.42 -16.27
C ARG A 142 22.63 7.60 -17.76
N LEU A 143 22.26 6.53 -18.46
CA LEU A 143 21.91 6.61 -19.88
C LEU A 143 20.60 7.36 -20.08
N VAL A 144 19.58 7.04 -19.28
CA VAL A 144 18.28 7.73 -19.33
C VAL A 144 18.48 9.22 -19.05
N ARG A 145 19.22 9.57 -17.99
CA ARG A 145 19.58 10.96 -17.70
C ARG A 145 20.31 11.63 -18.86
N PHE A 146 21.26 10.94 -19.50
CA PHE A 146 22.03 11.51 -20.60
C PHE A 146 21.16 11.83 -21.82
N PHE A 147 20.29 10.90 -22.22
CA PHE A 147 19.49 11.01 -23.44
C PHE A 147 18.17 11.77 -23.25
N LYS A 148 17.54 11.67 -22.06
CA LYS A 148 16.19 12.17 -21.78
C LYS A 148 16.15 13.43 -20.92
N ALA A 149 17.30 13.96 -20.45
CA ALA A 149 17.33 15.15 -19.57
C ALA A 149 16.50 16.35 -20.08
N GLU A 150 16.45 16.59 -21.39
CA GLU A 150 15.67 17.70 -21.94
C GLU A 150 14.16 17.51 -21.79
N GLU A 151 13.65 16.29 -21.97
CA GLU A 151 12.24 15.94 -21.80
C GLU A 151 11.83 16.16 -20.33
N PHE A 152 12.56 15.58 -19.38
CA PHE A 152 12.29 15.74 -17.94
C PHE A 152 12.43 17.20 -17.44
N VAL A 153 13.43 17.95 -17.92
CA VAL A 153 13.59 19.38 -17.58
C VAL A 153 12.41 20.20 -18.12
N THR A 154 11.85 19.82 -19.26
CA THR A 154 10.70 20.51 -19.84
C THR A 154 9.46 20.29 -19.00
N GLU A 155 9.19 19.06 -18.56
CA GLU A 155 8.08 18.74 -17.66
C GLU A 155 8.19 19.44 -16.29
N LEU A 156 9.36 19.39 -15.64
CA LEU A 156 9.60 20.11 -14.38
C LEU A 156 9.29 21.61 -14.45
N LYS A 157 9.64 22.24 -15.59
CA LYS A 157 9.29 23.65 -15.84
C LYS A 157 7.79 23.85 -16.00
N GLN A 158 7.11 22.96 -16.71
CA GLN A 158 5.66 23.03 -16.92
C GLN A 158 4.92 22.94 -15.58
N PHE A 159 5.26 21.99 -14.71
CA PHE A 159 4.64 21.88 -13.38
C PHE A 159 4.84 23.13 -12.52
N THR A 160 6.07 23.66 -12.47
CA THR A 160 6.38 24.88 -11.71
C THR A 160 5.55 26.07 -12.22
N VAL A 161 5.49 26.25 -13.55
CA VAL A 161 4.70 27.32 -14.17
C VAL A 161 3.20 27.12 -13.91
N SER A 162 2.71 25.88 -13.93
CA SER A 162 1.30 25.56 -13.70
C SER A 162 0.89 25.91 -12.27
N PHE A 163 1.63 25.46 -11.25
CA PHE A 163 1.32 25.78 -9.85
C PHE A 163 1.35 27.28 -9.58
N GLU A 164 2.31 28.02 -10.14
CA GLU A 164 2.35 29.47 -9.99
C GLU A 164 1.18 30.17 -10.68
N ARG A 165 0.70 29.66 -11.81
CA ARG A 165 -0.52 30.15 -12.49
C ARG A 165 -1.77 29.91 -11.64
N HIS A 166 -1.94 28.70 -11.12
CA HIS A 166 -3.05 28.36 -10.22
C HIS A 166 -3.03 29.23 -8.96
N ARG A 167 -1.84 29.55 -8.43
CA ARG A 167 -1.69 30.49 -7.32
C ARG A 167 -2.22 31.89 -7.64
N GLU A 168 -1.92 32.44 -8.83
CA GLU A 168 -2.44 33.73 -9.28
C GLU A 168 -3.97 33.68 -9.49
N GLN A 169 -4.48 32.57 -10.03
CA GLN A 169 -5.91 32.39 -10.31
C GLN A 169 -6.76 32.23 -9.04
N LEU A 170 -6.28 31.50 -8.02
CA LEU A 170 -6.94 31.43 -6.71
C LEU A 170 -7.11 32.82 -6.07
N LEU A 171 -6.11 33.69 -6.21
CA LEU A 171 -6.17 35.08 -5.72
C LEU A 171 -7.20 35.92 -6.48
N PHE A 172 -7.33 35.69 -7.79
CA PHE A 172 -8.31 36.36 -8.62
C PHE A 172 -9.74 35.93 -8.27
N ILE A 173 -9.99 34.62 -8.16
CA ILE A 173 -11.30 34.05 -7.79
C ILE A 173 -11.76 34.54 -6.42
N LEU A 174 -10.84 34.65 -5.46
CA LEU A 174 -11.13 35.06 -4.07
C LEU A 174 -11.12 36.59 -3.87
N GLY A 175 -11.05 37.37 -4.94
CA GLY A 175 -11.34 38.81 -4.94
C GLY A 175 -10.32 39.71 -4.24
N ALA A 176 -9.08 39.26 -4.05
CA ALA A 176 -8.02 40.06 -3.41
C ALA A 176 -7.56 41.21 -4.32
N GLN A 177 -8.27 42.35 -4.29
CA GLN A 177 -8.00 43.54 -5.14
C GLN A 177 -6.95 44.51 -4.56
N ASN A 178 -6.00 44.04 -3.76
CA ASN A 178 -4.88 44.88 -3.30
C ASN A 178 -3.74 44.86 -4.31
N SER A 179 -3.53 45.97 -5.04
CA SER A 179 -2.42 46.11 -6.01
C SER A 179 -1.05 45.76 -5.43
N THR A 180 -0.83 46.03 -4.14
CA THR A 180 0.43 45.76 -3.44
C THR A 180 0.67 44.27 -3.20
N GLU A 181 -0.38 43.50 -2.87
CA GLU A 181 -0.29 42.05 -2.65
C GLU A 181 -0.05 41.30 -3.96
N ILE A 182 -0.75 41.69 -5.04
CA ILE A 182 -0.55 41.15 -6.39
C ILE A 182 0.87 41.46 -6.90
N GLN A 183 1.41 42.65 -6.59
CA GLN A 183 2.77 43.00 -6.99
C GLN A 183 3.82 42.20 -6.22
N ALA A 184 3.64 42.00 -4.91
CA ALA A 184 4.51 41.15 -4.10
C ALA A 184 4.48 39.69 -4.58
N LEU A 185 3.28 39.17 -4.90
CA LEU A 185 3.10 37.84 -5.49
C LEU A 185 3.87 37.67 -6.80
N ARG A 186 3.74 38.62 -7.73
CA ARG A 186 4.41 38.56 -9.02
C ARG A 186 5.93 38.58 -8.89
N SER A 187 6.46 39.39 -7.97
CA SER A 187 7.89 39.42 -7.68
C SER A 187 8.37 38.09 -7.10
N ASP A 188 7.60 37.51 -6.18
CA ASP A 188 7.89 36.20 -5.58
C ASP A 188 7.85 35.09 -6.63
N MET A 189 6.81 35.04 -7.47
CA MET A 189 6.67 34.10 -8.60
C MET A 189 7.86 34.17 -9.55
N GLN A 190 8.28 35.38 -9.96
CA GLN A 190 9.46 35.55 -10.81
C GLN A 190 10.74 35.00 -10.16
N SER A 191 10.87 35.16 -8.83
CA SER A 191 12.01 34.61 -8.10
C SER A 191 12.01 33.07 -8.06
N VAL A 192 10.84 32.45 -7.90
CA VAL A 192 10.65 30.98 -7.94
C VAL A 192 11.07 30.46 -9.31
N LEU A 193 10.51 31.04 -10.37
CA LEU A 193 10.77 30.62 -11.76
C LEU A 193 12.24 30.82 -12.17
N ALA A 194 12.87 31.91 -11.73
CA ALA A 194 14.27 32.16 -12.03
C ALA A 194 15.20 31.14 -11.37
N LEU A 195 14.92 30.71 -10.13
CA LEU A 195 15.74 29.69 -9.48
C LEU A 195 15.42 28.29 -10.01
N SER A 196 14.15 27.96 -10.23
CA SER A 196 13.77 26.64 -10.76
C SER A 196 14.50 26.36 -12.07
N GLN A 197 14.59 27.36 -12.96
CA GLN A 197 15.38 27.26 -14.19
C GLN A 197 16.87 26.97 -13.93
N LYS A 198 17.48 27.60 -12.92
CA LYS A 198 18.89 27.35 -12.53
C LYS A 198 19.09 25.94 -11.98
N ILE A 199 18.14 25.44 -11.17
CA ILE A 199 18.20 24.11 -10.56
C ILE A 199 17.98 23.03 -11.63
N PHE A 200 16.99 23.20 -12.51
CA PHE A 200 16.72 22.26 -13.60
C PHE A 200 17.86 22.22 -14.63
N ALA A 201 18.57 23.34 -14.84
CA ALA A 201 19.75 23.35 -15.71
C ALA A 201 20.87 22.40 -15.24
N ARG A 202 20.93 22.06 -13.94
CA ARG A 202 21.92 21.13 -13.38
C ARG A 202 21.65 19.67 -13.74
N LEU A 203 20.44 19.34 -14.22
CA LEU A 203 20.13 17.99 -14.73
C LEU A 203 20.77 17.72 -16.08
N LYS A 204 21.01 18.77 -16.88
CA LYS A 204 21.60 18.62 -18.20
C LYS A 204 23.04 18.06 -18.08
N PRO A 205 23.40 17.04 -18.87
CA PRO A 205 24.76 16.48 -18.86
C PRO A 205 25.78 17.56 -19.25
N ASP A 206 26.75 17.85 -18.38
CA ASP A 206 27.78 18.89 -18.62
C ASP A 206 29.19 18.50 -18.11
N THR A 207 29.34 17.27 -17.61
CA THR A 207 30.64 16.77 -17.17
C THR A 207 31.58 16.53 -18.35
N LYS A 208 32.87 16.33 -18.06
CA LYS A 208 33.86 15.97 -19.10
C LYS A 208 33.50 14.61 -19.74
N ALA A 209 32.98 13.68 -18.95
CA ALA A 209 32.50 12.37 -19.42
C ALA A 209 31.29 12.53 -20.35
N ASP A 210 30.32 13.37 -19.98
CA ASP A 210 29.15 13.68 -20.83
C ASP A 210 29.55 14.28 -22.17
N LYS A 211 30.53 15.20 -22.16
CA LYS A 211 31.07 15.81 -23.38
C LYS A 211 31.79 14.80 -24.28
N ASP A 212 32.44 13.78 -23.70
CA ASP A 212 33.06 12.70 -24.47
C ASP A 212 32.02 11.75 -25.06
N ALA A 213 31.04 11.33 -24.25
CA ALA A 213 29.89 10.55 -24.69
C ALA A 213 29.13 11.24 -25.83
N ALA A 214 28.86 12.55 -25.70
CA ALA A 214 28.18 13.34 -26.71
C ALA A 214 28.95 13.40 -28.04
N LYS A 215 30.29 13.50 -28.01
CA LYS A 215 31.12 13.44 -29.23
C LYS A 215 31.02 12.07 -29.90
N PHE A 216 31.03 10.99 -29.13
CA PHE A 216 30.87 9.64 -29.65
C PHE A 216 29.50 9.44 -30.29
N VAL A 217 28.42 9.87 -29.62
CA VAL A 217 27.06 9.81 -30.16
C VAL A 217 26.95 10.58 -31.48
N ALA A 218 27.53 11.79 -31.55
CA ALA A 218 27.56 12.55 -32.79
C ALA A 218 28.34 11.83 -33.91
N ALA A 219 29.50 11.22 -33.60
CA ALA A 219 30.30 10.49 -34.56
C ALA A 219 29.62 9.21 -35.09
N LYS A 220 28.73 8.60 -34.29
CA LYS A 220 27.95 7.40 -34.66
C LYS A 220 26.64 7.70 -35.38
N GLY A 221 26.36 8.95 -35.74
CA GLY A 221 25.17 9.35 -36.49
C GLY A 221 24.00 9.85 -35.64
N GLY A 222 24.25 10.16 -34.36
CA GLY A 222 23.27 10.75 -33.45
C GLY A 222 22.52 9.73 -32.58
N MET A 223 21.64 10.25 -31.72
CA MET A 223 20.91 9.48 -30.70
C MET A 223 20.17 8.28 -31.29
N SER A 224 19.42 8.46 -32.38
CA SER A 224 18.62 7.37 -32.99
C SER A 224 19.46 6.22 -33.55
N ALA A 225 20.69 6.49 -34.00
CA ALA A 225 21.60 5.45 -34.49
C ALA A 225 22.20 4.64 -33.34
N VAL A 226 22.57 5.32 -32.24
CA VAL A 226 23.11 4.69 -31.04
C VAL A 226 22.06 3.83 -30.32
N LEU A 227 20.81 4.28 -30.22
CA LEU A 227 19.74 3.52 -29.56
C LEU A 227 19.35 2.22 -30.29
N ARG A 228 19.76 2.05 -31.55
CA ARG A 228 19.53 0.84 -32.36
C ARG A 228 20.70 -0.14 -32.33
N ASP A 229 21.86 0.29 -31.83
CA ASP A 229 23.09 -0.51 -31.78
C ASP A 229 23.50 -0.71 -30.31
N ARG A 230 23.29 -1.94 -29.81
CA ARG A 230 23.58 -2.30 -28.42
C ARG A 230 25.04 -2.05 -28.05
N GLY A 231 25.98 -2.39 -28.94
CA GLY A 231 27.41 -2.16 -28.69
C GLY A 231 27.77 -0.66 -28.66
N ALA A 232 27.07 0.16 -29.45
CA ALA A 232 27.23 1.62 -29.36
C ALA A 232 26.68 2.17 -28.04
N LEU A 233 25.59 1.61 -27.51
CA LEU A 233 24.98 2.03 -26.25
C LEU A 233 25.86 1.66 -25.04
N GLU A 234 26.42 0.46 -25.02
CA GLU A 234 27.40 0.00 -24.01
C GLU A 234 28.63 0.93 -23.98
N GLU A 235 29.09 1.33 -25.16
CA GLU A 235 30.25 2.19 -25.32
C GLU A 235 29.96 3.67 -24.94
N VAL A 236 28.69 4.10 -24.98
CA VAL A 236 28.23 5.35 -24.35
C VAL A 236 28.19 5.21 -22.84
N ALA A 237 27.62 4.13 -22.31
CA ALA A 237 27.55 3.87 -20.86
C ALA A 237 28.95 3.87 -20.22
N ARG A 238 29.92 3.20 -20.86
CA ARG A 238 31.33 3.18 -20.43
C ARG A 238 31.96 4.58 -20.39
N ARG A 239 31.65 5.43 -21.38
CA ARG A 239 32.15 6.82 -21.41
C ARG A 239 31.53 7.67 -20.31
N LEU A 240 30.23 7.52 -20.05
CA LEU A 240 29.55 8.21 -18.95
C LEU A 240 30.12 7.82 -17.59
N SER A 241 30.57 6.58 -17.44
CA SER A 241 31.30 6.10 -16.26
C SER A 241 32.79 6.49 -16.22
N GLY A 242 33.23 7.46 -17.04
CA GLY A 242 34.61 7.94 -17.05
C GLY A 242 35.63 6.92 -17.56
N GLY A 243 35.18 5.90 -18.30
CA GLY A 243 36.03 4.80 -18.77
C GLY A 243 36.20 3.66 -17.76
N SER A 244 35.47 3.67 -16.64
CA SER A 244 35.41 2.55 -15.69
C SER A 244 34.90 1.27 -16.34
N SER A 245 35.42 0.12 -15.90
CA SER A 245 34.90 -1.21 -16.23
C SER A 245 33.60 -1.55 -15.49
N ASN A 246 33.34 -0.90 -14.35
CA ASN A 246 32.08 -1.01 -13.63
C ASN A 246 31.04 -0.10 -14.30
N VAL A 247 30.33 -0.66 -15.28
CA VAL A 247 29.29 -0.01 -16.07
C VAL A 247 27.94 -0.56 -15.64
N GLU A 248 26.99 0.34 -15.37
CA GLU A 248 25.61 -0.01 -15.04
C GLU A 248 25.03 -0.93 -16.14
N ALA A 249 24.48 -2.07 -15.74
CA ALA A 249 23.96 -3.07 -16.68
C ALA A 249 22.85 -2.46 -17.54
N ILE A 250 22.91 -2.68 -18.84
CA ILE A 250 21.87 -2.22 -19.76
C ILE A 250 20.76 -3.27 -19.80
N THR A 251 19.75 -3.07 -18.97
CA THR A 251 18.57 -3.93 -18.90
C THR A 251 17.57 -3.66 -20.02
N ALA A 252 16.65 -4.60 -20.24
CA ALA A 252 15.55 -4.43 -21.19
C ALA A 252 14.71 -3.19 -20.84
N GLY A 253 14.39 -3.00 -19.55
CA GLY A 253 13.70 -1.81 -19.05
C GLY A 253 14.44 -0.50 -19.30
N THR A 254 15.79 -0.50 -19.23
CA THR A 254 16.59 0.69 -19.59
C THR A 254 16.47 1.00 -21.09
N ILE A 255 16.51 -0.02 -21.95
CA ILE A 255 16.35 0.15 -23.40
C ILE A 255 14.95 0.64 -23.75
N GLU A 256 13.92 0.10 -23.11
CA GLU A 256 12.54 0.53 -23.25
C GLU A 256 12.41 2.01 -22.87
N ALA A 257 12.86 2.39 -21.66
CA ALA A 257 12.81 3.78 -21.18
C ALA A 257 13.52 4.78 -22.12
N LEU A 258 14.58 4.36 -22.82
CA LEU A 258 15.27 5.21 -23.79
C LEU A 258 14.50 5.36 -25.11
N ARG A 259 13.72 4.35 -25.51
CA ARG A 259 13.00 4.31 -26.79
C ARG A 259 11.59 4.88 -26.68
N THR A 260 10.97 4.75 -25.51
CA THR A 260 9.61 5.20 -25.25
C THR A 260 9.60 6.72 -25.03
N PRO A 261 8.68 7.47 -25.67
CA PRO A 261 8.42 8.87 -25.36
C PRO A 261 8.01 9.09 -23.89
N LEU A 262 8.41 10.21 -23.29
CA LEU A 262 8.14 10.48 -21.87
C LEU A 262 6.64 10.49 -21.53
N ASP A 263 5.79 10.99 -22.43
CA ASP A 263 4.33 11.00 -22.28
C ASP A 263 3.74 9.59 -22.21
N GLU A 264 4.20 8.67 -23.04
CA GLU A 264 3.80 7.25 -22.98
C GLU A 264 4.28 6.59 -21.67
N MET A 265 5.50 6.90 -21.22
CA MET A 265 6.01 6.40 -19.92
C MET A 265 5.18 6.92 -18.74
N LEU A 266 4.78 8.20 -18.78
CA LEU A 266 3.92 8.81 -17.77
C LEU A 266 2.53 8.17 -17.77
N GLU A 267 1.97 7.85 -18.94
CA GLU A 267 0.70 7.14 -19.04
C GLU A 267 0.76 5.75 -18.39
N LYS A 268 1.83 4.98 -18.67
CA LYS A 268 2.04 3.64 -18.07
C LYS A 268 2.12 3.72 -16.54
N HIS A 269 2.89 4.68 -16.02
CA HIS A 269 3.06 4.87 -14.57
C HIS A 269 1.84 5.49 -13.86
N ARG A 270 0.91 6.13 -14.59
CA ARG A 270 -0.23 6.83 -13.99
C ARG A 270 -1.11 5.91 -13.17
N LYS A 271 -1.42 4.72 -13.69
CA LYS A 271 -2.30 3.75 -13.01
C LYS A 271 -1.73 3.32 -11.66
N ALA A 272 -0.46 2.92 -11.62
CA ALA A 272 0.24 2.55 -10.39
C ALA A 272 0.22 3.69 -9.36
N PHE A 273 0.48 4.92 -9.82
CA PHE A 273 0.43 6.10 -8.95
C PHE A 273 -0.98 6.39 -8.42
N GLU A 274 -2.01 6.28 -9.25
CA GLU A 274 -3.40 6.50 -8.83
C GLU A 274 -3.85 5.46 -7.80
N ILE A 275 -3.52 4.18 -8.02
CA ILE A 275 -3.79 3.11 -7.05
C ILE A 275 -3.08 3.38 -5.73
N LYS A 276 -1.80 3.76 -5.77
CA LYS A 276 -1.03 4.15 -4.59
C LYS A 276 -1.68 5.31 -3.85
N LEU A 277 -2.11 6.34 -4.58
CA LEU A 277 -2.82 7.48 -4.01
C LEU A 277 -4.15 7.07 -3.36
N ASP A 278 -4.91 6.18 -3.99
CA ASP A 278 -6.22 5.71 -3.52
C ASP A 278 -6.12 4.76 -2.33
N ARG A 279 -5.12 3.87 -2.29
CA ARG A 279 -4.81 3.02 -1.12
C ARG A 279 -4.46 3.86 0.11
N MET A 280 -3.68 4.93 -0.08
CA MET A 280 -3.44 5.93 0.96
C MET A 280 -4.70 6.75 1.32
N GLN A 281 -5.78 6.70 0.51
CA GLN A 281 -7.03 7.44 0.72
C GLN A 281 -8.09 6.71 1.52
N GLY A 282 -7.91 5.39 1.77
CA GLY A 282 -8.95 4.48 2.20
C GLY A 282 -10.10 5.18 2.94
N VAL A 283 -11.28 5.23 2.31
CA VAL A 283 -12.62 5.56 2.86
C VAL A 283 -13.39 6.76 2.24
N ILE A 284 -12.81 7.75 1.54
CA ILE A 284 -13.59 9.01 1.29
C ILE A 284 -14.34 9.11 -0.06
N VAL A 285 -13.85 8.54 -1.17
CA VAL A 285 -14.45 8.79 -2.51
C VAL A 285 -15.55 7.78 -2.86
N ASP A 286 -15.38 6.52 -2.50
CA ASP A 286 -16.32 5.45 -2.86
C ASP A 286 -17.62 5.49 -2.05
N GLY A 287 -17.55 5.99 -0.81
CA GLY A 287 -18.74 6.21 0.02
C GLY A 287 -19.74 7.15 -0.65
N MET A 288 -19.26 8.20 -1.33
CA MET A 288 -20.15 9.19 -1.98
C MET A 288 -20.74 8.67 -3.30
N LYS A 289 -19.97 7.93 -4.13
CA LYS A 289 -20.49 7.30 -5.35
C LYS A 289 -21.50 6.18 -5.04
N GLY A 290 -21.22 5.39 -4.00
CA GLY A 290 -22.10 4.31 -3.54
C GLY A 290 -23.45 4.83 -3.02
N ILE A 291 -23.45 5.89 -2.23
CA ILE A 291 -24.70 6.50 -1.69
C ILE A 291 -25.60 7.05 -2.81
N MET A 292 -25.02 7.61 -3.87
CA MET A 292 -25.82 8.19 -4.97
C MET A 292 -26.47 7.12 -5.86
N LYS A 293 -25.80 5.96 -6.07
CA LYS A 293 -26.37 4.82 -6.82
C LYS A 293 -27.39 4.01 -5.97
N GLN A 294 -27.21 3.97 -4.64
CA GLN A 294 -28.13 3.33 -3.68
C GLN A 294 -29.51 3.99 -3.58
N LEU A 295 -29.66 5.25 -3.99
CA LEU A 295 -30.93 5.97 -3.83
C LEU A 295 -32.00 5.58 -4.85
N THR A 296 -31.66 4.78 -5.87
CA THR A 296 -32.57 4.50 -7.00
C THR A 296 -32.79 3.01 -7.32
N SER A 297 -31.92 2.09 -6.89
CA SER A 297 -32.06 0.64 -7.13
C SER A 297 -31.46 -0.23 -6.00
N GLY A 298 -31.76 -1.54 -5.99
CA GLY A 298 -31.32 -2.48 -4.95
C GLY A 298 -29.79 -2.76 -4.92
N PRO A 299 -29.23 -3.28 -3.80
CA PRO A 299 -27.78 -3.46 -3.62
C PRO A 299 -27.06 -4.31 -4.68
N HIS A 300 -27.75 -5.29 -5.27
CA HIS A 300 -27.20 -6.17 -6.32
C HIS A 300 -26.85 -5.39 -7.61
N GLU A 301 -27.45 -4.23 -7.87
CA GLU A 301 -27.11 -3.36 -9.02
C GLU A 301 -25.69 -2.76 -8.93
N LEU A 302 -25.05 -2.91 -7.79
CA LEU A 302 -23.67 -2.51 -7.59
C LEU A 302 -22.68 -3.59 -8.06
N ILE A 303 -23.13 -4.82 -8.32
CA ILE A 303 -22.28 -5.92 -8.80
C ILE A 303 -22.20 -5.88 -10.33
N ASN A 304 -20.99 -5.96 -10.86
CA ASN A 304 -20.71 -5.87 -12.29
C ASN A 304 -20.98 -7.20 -13.00
N ASP A 305 -20.60 -8.32 -12.39
CA ASP A 305 -20.75 -9.65 -12.98
C ASP A 305 -22.23 -10.11 -12.96
N PRO A 306 -22.80 -10.53 -14.10
CA PRO A 306 -24.22 -10.83 -14.20
C PRO A 306 -24.64 -12.07 -13.40
N ASP A 307 -23.76 -13.08 -13.29
CA ASP A 307 -24.07 -14.33 -12.57
C ASP A 307 -24.05 -14.07 -11.07
N ILE A 308 -23.00 -13.40 -10.58
CA ILE A 308 -22.89 -13.04 -9.17
C ILE A 308 -23.98 -12.04 -8.75
N LYS A 309 -24.32 -11.08 -9.62
CA LYS A 309 -25.42 -10.14 -9.41
C LYS A 309 -26.74 -10.88 -9.17
N LYS A 310 -27.04 -11.89 -9.99
CA LYS A 310 -28.25 -12.71 -9.85
C LYS A 310 -28.26 -13.49 -8.54
N ILE A 311 -27.14 -14.12 -8.18
CA ILE A 311 -26.99 -14.83 -6.89
C ILE A 311 -27.25 -13.86 -5.73
N TRP A 312 -26.71 -12.64 -5.80
CA TRP A 312 -26.88 -11.62 -4.78
C TRP A 312 -28.33 -11.14 -4.65
N GLU A 313 -29.03 -11.00 -5.78
CA GLU A 313 -30.44 -10.67 -5.84
C GLU A 313 -31.32 -11.79 -5.27
N ASP A 314 -31.14 -13.02 -5.73
CA ASP A 314 -31.91 -14.21 -5.32
C ASP A 314 -31.81 -14.45 -3.81
N ASN A 315 -30.62 -14.26 -3.25
CA ASN A 315 -30.37 -14.40 -1.82
C ASN A 315 -30.71 -13.14 -1.00
N LYS A 316 -31.13 -12.06 -1.65
CA LYS A 316 -31.50 -10.77 -1.02
C LYS A 316 -30.40 -10.21 -0.12
N TRP A 317 -29.15 -10.40 -0.51
CA TRP A 317 -28.01 -9.88 0.24
C TRP A 317 -27.95 -8.36 0.14
N ARG A 318 -27.40 -7.73 1.19
CA ARG A 318 -27.32 -6.27 1.31
C ARG A 318 -26.03 -5.77 0.64
N LEU A 319 -25.30 -4.84 1.26
CA LEU A 319 -24.02 -4.36 0.75
C LEU A 319 -22.86 -5.31 1.08
N SER A 320 -23.10 -6.24 2.01
CA SER A 320 -22.16 -7.30 2.36
C SER A 320 -22.89 -8.57 2.76
N VAL A 321 -22.16 -9.68 2.70
CA VAL A 321 -22.59 -11.02 3.06
C VAL A 321 -21.51 -11.69 3.91
N LYS A 322 -21.87 -12.59 4.83
CA LYS A 322 -20.85 -13.41 5.53
C LYS A 322 -20.19 -14.34 4.52
N CYS A 323 -18.87 -14.46 4.58
CA CYS A 323 -18.08 -15.31 3.70
C CYS A 323 -18.65 -16.74 3.60
N ARG A 324 -18.95 -17.38 4.74
CA ARG A 324 -19.54 -18.74 4.81
C ARG A 324 -20.92 -18.90 4.15
N LEU A 325 -21.68 -17.81 3.99
CA LEU A 325 -22.96 -17.84 3.28
C LEU A 325 -22.78 -17.66 1.78
N PHE A 326 -21.69 -17.04 1.35
CA PHE A 326 -21.32 -16.87 -0.05
C PHE A 326 -20.64 -18.15 -0.58
N VAL A 327 -19.64 -18.66 0.14
CA VAL A 327 -18.98 -19.94 -0.15
C VAL A 327 -18.93 -20.78 1.13
N ASN A 328 -19.48 -22.00 1.08
CA ASN A 328 -19.58 -22.87 2.24
C ASN A 328 -18.51 -23.98 2.28
N TYR A 329 -18.10 -24.52 1.12
CA TYR A 329 -17.25 -25.72 1.02
C TYR A 329 -15.79 -25.44 0.62
N HIS A 330 -15.49 -24.25 0.09
CA HIS A 330 -14.13 -23.86 -0.32
C HIS A 330 -13.74 -22.52 0.30
N PRO A 331 -13.22 -22.49 1.54
CA PRO A 331 -12.88 -21.25 2.24
C PRO A 331 -11.87 -20.40 1.46
N ALA A 332 -10.97 -21.02 0.69
CA ALA A 332 -9.99 -20.35 -0.17
C ALA A 332 -10.61 -19.33 -1.15
N ILE A 333 -11.80 -19.60 -1.70
CA ILE A 333 -12.50 -18.63 -2.56
C ILE A 333 -12.89 -17.39 -1.74
N GLY A 334 -13.42 -17.63 -0.55
CA GLY A 334 -13.83 -16.58 0.37
C GLY A 334 -12.65 -15.72 0.80
N GLU A 335 -11.54 -16.36 1.16
CA GLU A 335 -10.27 -15.70 1.49
C GLU A 335 -9.73 -14.89 0.32
N ALA A 336 -9.80 -15.40 -0.91
CA ALA A 336 -9.37 -14.67 -2.10
C ALA A 336 -10.12 -13.34 -2.29
N ILE A 337 -11.40 -13.29 -1.90
CA ILE A 337 -12.26 -12.09 -1.99
C ILE A 337 -12.09 -11.18 -0.76
N ASP A 338 -12.05 -11.75 0.45
CA ASP A 338 -11.98 -11.03 1.74
C ASP A 338 -10.60 -10.38 1.95
N GLU A 339 -10.45 -9.12 1.55
CA GLU A 339 -9.15 -8.43 1.57
C GLU A 339 -8.68 -8.10 2.99
N ASP A 340 -9.62 -7.86 3.91
CA ASP A 340 -9.36 -7.41 5.28
C ASP A 340 -9.52 -8.52 6.34
N ALA A 341 -9.87 -9.73 5.89
CA ALA A 341 -10.09 -10.92 6.70
C ALA A 341 -11.12 -10.67 7.82
N THR A 342 -12.19 -9.91 7.49
CA THR A 342 -13.29 -9.62 8.42
C THR A 342 -14.33 -10.74 8.50
N GLY A 343 -14.27 -11.70 7.58
CA GLY A 343 -15.28 -12.75 7.41
C GLY A 343 -16.55 -12.27 6.70
N TYR A 344 -16.54 -11.06 6.13
CA TYR A 344 -17.63 -10.49 5.34
C TYR A 344 -17.12 -10.07 3.97
N LEU A 345 -17.90 -10.36 2.93
CA LEU A 345 -17.62 -9.95 1.56
C LEU A 345 -18.53 -8.78 1.21
N SER A 346 -17.94 -7.63 0.92
CA SER A 346 -18.62 -6.46 0.38
C SER A 346 -18.80 -6.56 -1.14
N VAL A 347 -19.76 -5.81 -1.68
CA VAL A 347 -19.93 -5.71 -3.14
C VAL A 347 -18.65 -5.20 -3.82
N GLN A 348 -17.91 -4.30 -3.16
CA GLN A 348 -16.68 -3.74 -3.69
C GLN A 348 -15.57 -4.79 -3.82
N GLU A 349 -15.37 -5.61 -2.79
CA GLU A 349 -14.38 -6.70 -2.80
C GLU A 349 -14.72 -7.73 -3.87
N VAL A 350 -16.00 -8.08 -3.98
CA VAL A 350 -16.48 -9.02 -5.01
C VAL A 350 -16.22 -8.47 -6.41
N ASN A 351 -16.52 -7.19 -6.67
CA ASN A 351 -16.21 -6.58 -7.96
C ASN A 351 -14.71 -6.55 -8.23
N ARG A 352 -13.89 -6.11 -7.26
CA ARG A 352 -12.43 -6.05 -7.44
C ARG A 352 -11.85 -7.45 -7.73
N PHE A 353 -12.37 -8.47 -7.07
CA PHE A 353 -12.00 -9.86 -7.30
C PHE A 353 -12.38 -10.33 -8.71
N LEU A 354 -13.57 -9.98 -9.21
CA LEU A 354 -14.04 -10.39 -10.53
C LEU A 354 -13.41 -9.58 -11.67
N ASP A 355 -13.03 -8.33 -11.42
CA ASP A 355 -12.33 -7.47 -12.38
C ASP A 355 -10.93 -7.98 -12.71
N LYS A 356 -10.32 -8.79 -11.82
CA LYS A 356 -9.03 -9.47 -12.02
C LYS A 356 -9.11 -10.76 -12.82
N LYS A 357 -10.31 -11.23 -13.16
CA LYS A 357 -10.51 -12.46 -13.93
C LYS A 357 -9.85 -12.34 -15.32
N PRO A 358 -9.02 -13.32 -15.75
CA PRO A 358 -8.37 -13.27 -17.05
C PRO A 358 -9.37 -13.14 -18.22
N PRO A 359 -8.98 -12.44 -19.31
CA PRO A 359 -9.84 -12.31 -20.47
C PRO A 359 -10.12 -13.68 -21.11
N GLY A 360 -11.39 -13.97 -21.34
CA GLY A 360 -11.83 -15.26 -21.89
C GLY A 360 -12.19 -16.32 -20.85
N TRP A 361 -11.88 -16.09 -19.56
CA TRP A 361 -12.32 -16.98 -18.49
C TRP A 361 -13.76 -16.72 -18.08
N SER A 362 -14.49 -17.80 -17.81
CA SER A 362 -15.80 -17.76 -17.18
C SER A 362 -15.67 -17.57 -15.66
N THR A 363 -16.72 -17.05 -15.02
CA THR A 363 -16.75 -16.88 -13.56
C THR A 363 -16.55 -18.21 -12.82
N PRO A 364 -17.15 -19.34 -13.23
CA PRO A 364 -16.84 -20.64 -12.65
C PRO A 364 -15.36 -21.05 -12.77
N GLN A 365 -14.71 -20.84 -13.92
CA GLN A 365 -13.26 -21.13 -14.06
C GLN A 365 -12.42 -20.31 -13.09
N TRP A 366 -12.76 -19.03 -12.92
CA TRP A 366 -12.09 -18.16 -11.96
C TRP A 366 -12.25 -18.66 -10.52
N LEU A 367 -13.46 -19.05 -10.14
CA LEU A 367 -13.72 -19.59 -8.80
C LEU A 367 -13.02 -20.94 -8.58
N VAL A 368 -12.97 -21.81 -9.59
CA VAL A 368 -12.26 -23.11 -9.52
C VAL A 368 -10.76 -22.91 -9.36
N PHE A 369 -10.16 -21.93 -10.04
CA PHE A 369 -8.77 -21.58 -9.81
C PHE A 369 -8.52 -21.22 -8.34
N TRP A 370 -9.31 -20.33 -7.74
CA TRP A 370 -9.11 -19.99 -6.33
C TRP A 370 -9.46 -21.11 -5.35
N ALA A 371 -10.32 -22.04 -5.74
CA ALA A 371 -10.65 -23.20 -4.93
C ALA A 371 -9.53 -24.25 -4.88
N LEU A 372 -8.83 -24.45 -6.00
CA LEU A 372 -7.89 -25.57 -6.18
C LEU A 372 -6.60 -25.13 -6.90
N GLY A 373 -6.74 -24.45 -8.04
CA GLY A 373 -5.62 -24.12 -8.92
C GLY A 373 -4.56 -23.20 -8.33
N TRP A 374 -4.93 -22.29 -7.42
CA TRP A 374 -3.99 -21.41 -6.72
C TRP A 374 -3.00 -22.21 -5.87
N HIS A 375 -3.45 -23.26 -5.19
CA HIS A 375 -2.58 -24.14 -4.42
C HIS A 375 -1.62 -24.90 -5.33
N CYS A 376 -2.14 -25.51 -6.41
CA CYS A 376 -1.30 -26.22 -7.39
C CYS A 376 -0.22 -25.31 -7.99
N MET A 377 -0.57 -24.07 -8.30
CA MET A 377 0.39 -23.08 -8.82
C MET A 377 1.46 -22.72 -7.78
N ASN A 378 1.09 -22.46 -6.53
CA ASN A 378 2.08 -22.11 -5.50
C ASN A 378 2.97 -23.29 -5.15
N SER A 379 2.45 -24.52 -5.09
CA SER A 379 3.25 -25.73 -4.86
C SER A 379 4.30 -25.93 -5.99
N GLN A 380 3.89 -25.79 -7.27
CA GLN A 380 4.85 -25.82 -8.39
C GLN A 380 5.90 -24.69 -8.33
N CYS A 381 5.48 -23.49 -7.94
CA CYS A 381 6.42 -22.39 -7.78
C CYS A 381 7.38 -22.61 -6.59
N THR A 382 6.91 -23.25 -5.50
CA THR A 382 7.73 -23.63 -4.35
C THR A 382 8.86 -24.56 -4.78
N ASP A 383 8.55 -25.63 -5.52
CA ASP A 383 9.58 -26.54 -6.06
C ASP A 383 10.65 -25.78 -6.86
N GLY A 384 10.21 -24.82 -7.67
CA GLY A 384 11.09 -23.95 -8.45
C GLY A 384 11.96 -23.04 -7.56
N VAL A 385 11.38 -22.45 -6.52
CA VAL A 385 12.09 -21.60 -5.54
C VAL A 385 13.15 -22.41 -4.82
N GLU A 386 12.81 -23.60 -4.31
CA GLU A 386 13.75 -24.49 -3.61
C GLU A 386 14.91 -24.91 -4.51
N TYR A 387 14.60 -25.31 -5.75
CA TYR A 387 15.62 -25.65 -6.75
C TYR A 387 16.58 -24.48 -7.00
N LEU A 388 16.04 -23.28 -7.24
CA LEU A 388 16.85 -22.08 -7.52
C LEU A 388 17.69 -21.66 -6.30
N LEU A 389 17.14 -21.70 -5.09
CA LEU A 389 17.88 -21.44 -3.86
C LEU A 389 19.05 -22.43 -3.71
N GLN A 390 18.80 -23.72 -3.93
CA GLN A 390 19.85 -24.74 -3.84
C GLN A 390 20.95 -24.54 -4.88
N GLU A 391 20.60 -24.17 -6.11
CA GLU A 391 21.56 -23.90 -7.17
C GLU A 391 22.40 -22.65 -6.89
N ILE A 392 21.78 -21.53 -6.48
CA ILE A 392 22.49 -20.31 -6.10
C ILE A 392 23.42 -20.58 -4.90
N ARG A 393 22.96 -21.32 -3.88
CA ARG A 393 23.81 -21.75 -2.75
C ARG A 393 25.00 -22.59 -3.21
N SER A 394 24.79 -23.49 -4.17
CA SER A 394 25.85 -24.30 -4.75
C SER A 394 26.88 -23.44 -5.50
N TYR A 395 26.44 -22.38 -6.19
CA TYR A 395 27.32 -21.36 -6.75
C TYR A 395 28.12 -20.63 -5.69
N CYS A 396 27.47 -20.12 -4.64
CA CYS A 396 28.11 -19.45 -3.52
C CYS A 396 29.21 -20.33 -2.89
N LYS A 397 28.92 -21.61 -2.62
CA LYS A 397 29.90 -22.58 -2.08
C LYS A 397 31.12 -22.77 -2.99
N ARG A 398 30.93 -22.76 -4.32
CA ARG A 398 32.05 -22.84 -5.28
C ARG A 398 32.90 -21.58 -5.25
N LEU A 399 32.25 -20.42 -5.11
CA LEU A 399 32.87 -19.09 -5.15
C LEU A 399 33.59 -18.72 -3.85
N SER A 400 33.11 -19.16 -2.67
CA SER A 400 33.77 -18.93 -1.36
C SER A 400 35.18 -19.52 -1.24
N ARG A 401 35.62 -20.35 -2.22
CA ARG A 401 37.00 -20.83 -2.34
C ARG A 401 37.96 -19.75 -2.84
N LYS A 402 37.46 -18.68 -3.45
CA LYS A 402 38.24 -17.53 -3.92
C LYS A 402 38.43 -16.54 -2.75
N GLN A 403 39.66 -16.08 -2.49
CA GLN A 403 39.99 -15.15 -1.40
C GLN A 403 39.51 -13.71 -1.69
N ASN A 404 38.20 -13.47 -1.64
CA ASN A 404 37.61 -12.13 -1.77
C ASN A 404 36.71 -11.84 -0.55
N GLU A 405 37.06 -10.81 0.22
CA GLU A 405 36.36 -10.46 1.48
C GLU A 405 34.94 -9.92 1.22
N THR A 406 34.75 -9.09 0.20
CA THR A 406 33.43 -8.55 -0.18
C THR A 406 32.47 -9.67 -0.59
N LEU A 407 32.94 -10.59 -1.43
CA LEU A 407 32.15 -11.75 -1.85
C LEU A 407 31.80 -12.65 -0.67
N LYS A 408 32.73 -12.86 0.25
CA LYS A 408 32.49 -13.66 1.45
C LYS A 408 31.37 -13.07 2.31
N ARG A 409 31.41 -11.75 2.56
CA ARG A 409 30.37 -11.03 3.31
C ARG A 409 29.00 -11.19 2.66
N VAL A 410 28.90 -10.88 1.37
CA VAL A 410 27.61 -10.93 0.64
C VAL A 410 27.06 -12.36 0.58
N VAL A 411 27.93 -13.35 0.45
CA VAL A 411 27.51 -14.76 0.51
C VAL A 411 26.96 -15.10 1.90
N GLU A 412 27.60 -14.67 2.99
CA GLU A 412 27.12 -14.91 4.36
C GLU A 412 25.75 -14.26 4.59
N GLU A 413 25.55 -13.01 4.14
CA GLU A 413 24.29 -12.29 4.23
C GLU A 413 23.17 -12.99 3.44
N PHE A 414 23.46 -13.41 2.20
CA PHE A 414 22.50 -14.15 1.37
C PHE A 414 22.17 -15.53 1.96
N GLN A 415 23.11 -16.24 2.59
CA GLN A 415 22.82 -17.54 3.21
C GLN A 415 21.81 -17.38 4.35
N GLU A 416 21.95 -16.34 5.18
CA GLU A 416 20.98 -16.04 6.24
C GLU A 416 19.58 -15.80 5.67
N THR A 417 19.48 -15.01 4.60
CA THR A 417 18.20 -14.75 3.91
C THR A 417 17.63 -16.02 3.27
N ALA A 418 18.46 -16.84 2.64
CA ALA A 418 18.04 -18.10 2.05
C ALA A 418 17.52 -19.08 3.13
N ASP A 419 18.17 -19.12 4.31
CA ASP A 419 17.70 -19.95 5.43
C ASP A 419 16.31 -19.51 5.90
N MET A 420 16.04 -18.20 5.94
CA MET A 420 14.71 -17.68 6.27
C MET A 420 13.67 -17.99 5.19
N LEU A 421 14.04 -17.95 3.91
CA LEU A 421 13.13 -18.28 2.81
C LEU A 421 12.78 -19.76 2.74
N GLU A 422 13.70 -20.66 3.10
CA GLU A 422 13.41 -22.10 3.20
C GLU A 422 12.31 -22.39 4.23
N ILE A 423 12.25 -21.62 5.32
CA ILE A 423 11.16 -21.72 6.31
C ILE A 423 9.81 -21.38 5.67
N VAL A 424 9.77 -20.37 4.79
CA VAL A 424 8.54 -19.99 4.09
C VAL A 424 8.20 -20.96 2.97
N ALA A 425 9.21 -21.51 2.28
CA ALA A 425 9.03 -22.48 1.21
C ALA A 425 8.44 -23.81 1.72
N ASN A 426 8.72 -24.19 2.98
CA ASN A 426 8.23 -25.44 3.60
C ASN A 426 6.74 -25.42 4.01
N TRP A 427 5.94 -24.49 3.48
CA TRP A 427 4.56 -24.30 3.90
C TRP A 427 3.63 -25.48 3.57
N ASP A 428 3.99 -26.29 2.57
CA ASP A 428 3.26 -27.48 2.12
C ASP A 428 3.45 -28.69 3.09
N GLU A 429 4.49 -28.68 3.95
CA GLU A 429 4.71 -29.78 4.92
C GLU A 429 4.02 -29.55 6.28
N ASP A 430 3.88 -28.28 6.70
CA ASP A 430 3.45 -27.91 8.06
C ASP A 430 1.99 -27.39 8.14
N GLY A 431 1.33 -27.14 7.01
CA GLY A 431 -0.06 -26.65 6.95
C GLY A 431 -1.12 -27.71 7.30
N ASP A 432 -2.32 -27.28 7.73
CA ASP A 432 -3.51 -28.16 7.92
C ASP A 432 -4.21 -28.51 6.59
N ALA A 433 -3.57 -28.21 5.46
CA ALA A 433 -4.00 -28.77 4.21
C ALA A 433 -3.68 -30.27 4.26
N ASP A 434 -4.68 -31.14 4.11
CA ASP A 434 -4.43 -32.51 3.65
C ASP A 434 -3.70 -32.37 2.30
N THR A 435 -2.37 -32.35 2.32
CA THR A 435 -1.50 -32.16 1.16
C THR A 435 -1.33 -33.43 0.33
N ASP A 436 -1.98 -34.52 0.76
CA ASP A 436 -2.27 -35.69 -0.06
C ASP A 436 -3.22 -35.28 -1.19
N ASP A 437 -2.62 -34.81 -2.29
CA ASP A 437 -3.22 -34.58 -3.61
C ASP A 437 -4.64 -33.98 -3.54
N LEU A 438 -4.74 -32.65 -3.42
CA LEU A 438 -6.00 -31.90 -3.48
C LEU A 438 -6.88 -32.25 -4.70
N LEU A 439 -6.29 -32.88 -5.73
CA LEU A 439 -6.96 -33.34 -6.94
C LEU A 439 -7.27 -34.83 -6.94
N ALA A 440 -6.84 -35.62 -5.95
CA ALA A 440 -7.07 -37.07 -5.87
C ALA A 440 -8.55 -37.44 -5.80
N ASP A 441 -9.37 -36.57 -5.20
CA ASP A 441 -10.83 -36.74 -5.13
C ASP A 441 -11.54 -36.44 -6.45
N TYR A 442 -10.83 -35.91 -7.46
CA TYR A 442 -11.38 -35.51 -8.75
C TYR A 442 -10.97 -36.45 -9.88
N ASP A 443 -11.79 -36.51 -10.93
CA ASP A 443 -11.45 -37.28 -12.13
C ASP A 443 -10.30 -36.64 -12.92
N ASP A 444 -9.54 -37.46 -13.65
CA ASP A 444 -8.37 -37.03 -14.42
C ASP A 444 -8.64 -35.81 -15.32
N LEU A 445 -9.82 -35.73 -15.94
CA LEU A 445 -10.15 -34.62 -16.84
C LEU A 445 -10.35 -33.32 -16.06
N THR A 446 -10.96 -33.38 -14.88
CA THR A 446 -11.09 -32.24 -13.97
C THR A 446 -9.71 -31.80 -13.47
N SER A 447 -8.86 -32.73 -13.05
CA SER A 447 -7.50 -32.45 -12.57
C SER A 447 -6.64 -31.80 -13.66
N ILE A 448 -6.69 -32.32 -14.90
CA ILE A 448 -6.01 -31.71 -16.06
C ILE A 448 -6.50 -30.29 -16.32
N ARG A 449 -7.81 -30.03 -16.18
CA ARG A 449 -8.37 -28.68 -16.38
C ARG A 449 -7.93 -27.71 -15.29
N VAL A 450 -7.87 -28.14 -14.04
CA VAL A 450 -7.37 -27.29 -12.95
C VAL A 450 -5.91 -26.94 -13.20
N MET A 451 -5.08 -27.92 -13.57
CA MET A 451 -3.68 -27.69 -13.91
C MET A 451 -3.50 -26.75 -15.10
N ASP A 452 -4.31 -26.87 -16.15
CA ASP A 452 -4.30 -25.94 -17.30
C ASP A 452 -4.65 -24.49 -16.87
N LEU A 453 -5.65 -24.32 -16.00
CA LEU A 453 -5.97 -23.01 -15.44
C LEU A 453 -4.82 -22.45 -14.59
N SER A 454 -4.19 -23.30 -13.77
CA SER A 454 -3.02 -22.94 -12.96
C SER A 454 -1.87 -22.45 -13.82
N SER A 455 -1.46 -23.22 -14.83
CA SER A 455 -0.35 -22.84 -15.72
C SER A 455 -0.66 -21.59 -16.55
N GLN A 456 -1.91 -21.40 -16.98
CA GLN A 456 -2.31 -20.18 -17.68
C GLN A 456 -2.18 -18.94 -16.79
N LEU A 457 -2.68 -19.00 -15.55
CA LEU A 457 -2.58 -17.85 -14.66
C LEU A 457 -1.16 -17.62 -14.18
N GLU A 458 -0.40 -18.68 -13.93
CA GLU A 458 1.03 -18.61 -13.62
C GLU A 458 1.78 -17.80 -14.69
N GLY A 459 1.61 -18.15 -15.97
CA GLY A 459 2.25 -17.43 -17.07
C GLY A 459 1.83 -15.96 -17.16
N ILE A 460 0.55 -15.65 -16.90
CA ILE A 460 0.07 -14.26 -16.83
C ILE A 460 0.73 -13.51 -15.67
N MET A 461 0.75 -14.11 -14.48
CA MET A 461 1.33 -13.52 -13.27
C MET A 461 2.83 -13.33 -13.40
N GLN A 462 3.57 -14.32 -13.91
CA GLN A 462 5.00 -14.22 -14.15
C GLN A 462 5.31 -13.07 -15.11
N GLY A 463 4.58 -12.96 -16.23
CA GLY A 463 4.77 -11.84 -17.17
C GLY A 463 4.50 -10.48 -16.54
N GLN A 464 3.47 -10.36 -15.69
CA GLN A 464 3.19 -9.12 -14.94
C GLN A 464 4.31 -8.80 -13.92
N VAL A 465 4.79 -9.81 -13.20
CA VAL A 465 5.88 -9.66 -12.22
C VAL A 465 7.18 -9.27 -12.92
N GLU A 466 7.54 -9.94 -14.02
CA GLU A 466 8.72 -9.61 -14.80
C GLU A 466 8.69 -8.16 -15.28
N GLU A 467 7.56 -7.69 -15.83
CA GLU A 467 7.39 -6.30 -16.28
C GLU A 467 7.56 -5.29 -15.14
N VAL A 468 6.96 -5.56 -13.98
CA VAL A 468 7.03 -4.66 -12.81
C VAL A 468 8.41 -4.70 -12.14
N MET A 469 9.06 -5.86 -12.09
CA MET A 469 10.40 -5.99 -11.53
C MET A 469 11.46 -5.36 -12.45
N ASP A 470 11.29 -5.46 -13.78
CA ASP A 470 12.10 -4.71 -14.75
C ASP A 470 12.01 -3.21 -14.50
N ASP A 471 10.85 -2.73 -14.03
CA ASP A 471 10.66 -1.32 -13.79
C ASP A 471 11.54 -0.76 -12.67
N VAL A 472 11.81 -1.59 -11.67
CA VAL A 472 12.71 -1.34 -10.53
C VAL A 472 14.09 -1.99 -10.71
N ASN A 473 14.42 -2.40 -11.94
CA ASN A 473 15.70 -3.04 -12.27
C ASN A 473 16.01 -4.28 -11.40
N PHE A 474 14.98 -5.06 -11.07
CA PHE A 474 15.03 -6.23 -10.19
C PHE A 474 15.63 -5.95 -8.81
N CYS A 475 15.71 -4.69 -8.38
CA CYS A 475 16.26 -4.27 -7.10
C CYS A 475 15.21 -3.47 -6.31
N VAL A 476 14.72 -4.05 -5.22
CA VAL A 476 13.80 -3.37 -4.29
C VAL A 476 14.61 -2.87 -3.10
N GLU A 477 15.03 -1.61 -3.10
CA GLU A 477 15.93 -1.06 -2.09
C GLU A 477 15.24 -0.21 -1.02
N ASP A 478 14.03 0.29 -1.31
CA ASP A 478 13.32 1.17 -0.40
C ASP A 478 11.80 0.95 -0.38
N PRO A 479 11.09 1.44 0.67
CA PRO A 479 9.66 1.24 0.82
C PRO A 479 8.80 1.76 -0.34
N ASN A 480 9.31 2.70 -1.15
CA ASN A 480 8.59 3.20 -2.32
C ASN A 480 8.70 2.25 -3.50
N ASP A 481 9.84 1.58 -3.67
CA ASP A 481 10.03 0.53 -4.69
C ASP A 481 9.13 -0.65 -4.36
N LEU A 482 9.15 -1.07 -3.08
CA LEU A 482 8.25 -2.11 -2.59
C LEU A 482 6.79 -1.73 -2.81
N GLU A 483 6.38 -0.52 -2.41
CA GLU A 483 5.01 -0.05 -2.63
C GLU A 483 4.67 0.08 -4.13
N TYR A 484 5.63 0.44 -5.00
CA TYR A 484 5.42 0.47 -6.45
C TYR A 484 5.13 -0.94 -6.98
N VAL A 485 5.94 -1.93 -6.60
CA VAL A 485 5.73 -3.33 -6.96
C VAL A 485 4.35 -3.81 -6.47
N MET A 486 4.07 -3.61 -5.18
CA MET A 486 2.82 -4.03 -4.53
C MET A 486 1.56 -3.32 -5.06
N SER A 487 1.67 -2.07 -5.52
CA SER A 487 0.54 -1.30 -6.06
C SER A 487 0.29 -1.58 -7.54
N THR A 488 1.34 -1.82 -8.33
CA THR A 488 1.22 -2.07 -9.77
C THR A 488 0.70 -3.47 -10.05
N LEU A 489 1.14 -4.46 -9.27
CA LEU A 489 0.68 -5.84 -9.42
C LEU A 489 -0.78 -6.03 -9.02
N GLU A 490 -1.33 -5.12 -8.21
CA GLU A 490 -2.69 -5.20 -7.65
C GLU A 490 -3.02 -6.49 -6.85
N TRP A 491 -2.10 -7.44 -6.74
CA TRP A 491 -2.21 -8.65 -5.94
C TRP A 491 -1.92 -8.38 -4.45
N ARG A 492 -2.50 -9.18 -3.54
CA ARG A 492 -2.13 -9.14 -2.11
C ARG A 492 -0.93 -10.03 -1.89
N ILE A 493 0.06 -9.63 -1.09
CA ILE A 493 1.36 -10.36 -1.02
C ILE A 493 1.19 -11.86 -0.80
N GLU A 494 0.29 -12.28 0.09
CA GLU A 494 0.01 -13.70 0.34
C GLU A 494 -0.48 -14.48 -0.89
N GLN A 495 -1.07 -13.82 -1.89
CA GLN A 495 -1.62 -14.45 -3.10
C GLN A 495 -0.55 -14.72 -4.17
N PHE A 496 0.60 -14.05 -4.11
CA PHE A 496 1.62 -14.12 -5.16
C PHE A 496 3.06 -14.14 -4.64
N PHE A 497 3.28 -14.26 -3.33
CA PHE A 497 4.61 -14.23 -2.73
C PHE A 497 5.54 -15.30 -3.32
N ILE A 498 5.08 -16.56 -3.41
CA ILE A 498 5.89 -17.65 -3.96
C ILE A 498 6.18 -17.44 -5.47
N PRO A 499 5.19 -17.14 -6.34
CA PRO A 499 5.46 -16.76 -7.74
C PRO A 499 6.44 -15.58 -7.89
N LEU A 500 6.34 -14.57 -7.02
CA LEU A 500 7.25 -13.42 -7.01
C LEU A 500 8.69 -13.84 -6.68
N LEU A 501 8.86 -14.66 -5.64
CA LEU A 501 10.18 -15.21 -5.28
C LEU A 501 10.77 -16.02 -6.44
N TYR A 502 9.95 -16.86 -7.09
CA TYR A 502 10.39 -17.65 -8.25
C TYR A 502 10.97 -16.76 -9.36
N VAL A 503 10.24 -15.71 -9.76
CA VAL A 503 10.70 -14.79 -10.83
C VAL A 503 11.98 -14.06 -10.44
N VAL A 504 12.05 -13.55 -9.21
CA VAL A 504 13.25 -12.85 -8.70
C VAL A 504 14.46 -13.79 -8.69
N LEU A 505 14.32 -14.97 -8.08
CA LEU A 505 15.41 -15.95 -7.99
C LEU A 505 15.85 -16.43 -9.37
N LYS A 506 14.91 -16.67 -10.29
CA LYS A 506 15.19 -17.08 -11.67
C LYS A 506 16.01 -16.03 -12.41
N HIS A 507 15.63 -14.75 -12.32
CA HIS A 507 16.36 -13.65 -12.95
C HIS A 507 17.82 -13.59 -12.48
N TYR A 508 18.04 -13.58 -11.16
CA TYR A 508 19.39 -13.50 -10.61
C TYR A 508 20.20 -14.77 -10.89
N PHE A 509 19.58 -15.95 -10.89
CA PHE A 509 20.24 -17.19 -11.28
C PHE A 509 20.72 -17.16 -12.73
N GLU A 510 19.86 -16.73 -13.66
CA GLU A 510 20.21 -16.58 -15.08
C GLU A 510 21.34 -15.57 -15.28
N TYR A 511 21.29 -14.43 -14.59
CA TYR A 511 22.36 -13.42 -14.61
C TYR A 511 23.69 -13.96 -14.08
N ILE A 512 23.68 -14.64 -12.92
CA ILE A 512 24.88 -15.24 -12.32
C ILE A 512 25.47 -16.28 -13.27
N ASN A 513 24.64 -17.10 -13.91
CA ASN A 513 25.08 -18.06 -14.92
C ASN A 513 25.75 -17.35 -16.11
N GLU A 514 25.09 -16.36 -16.71
CA GLU A 514 25.60 -15.63 -17.86
C GLU A 514 26.96 -14.98 -17.57
N VAL A 515 27.10 -14.28 -16.45
CA VAL A 515 28.36 -13.66 -16.02
C VAL A 515 29.46 -14.70 -15.81
N THR A 516 29.11 -15.86 -15.24
CA THR A 516 30.06 -16.95 -14.99
C THR A 516 30.60 -17.54 -16.30
N PHE A 517 29.78 -17.65 -17.35
CA PHE A 517 30.19 -18.24 -18.63
C PHE A 517 30.78 -17.24 -19.63
N SER A 518 30.48 -15.94 -19.49
CA SER A 518 30.81 -14.93 -20.51
C SER A 518 32.07 -14.10 -20.20
N SER A 519 32.58 -14.13 -18.97
CA SER A 519 33.73 -13.32 -18.58
C SER A 519 35.07 -14.02 -18.83
N ASP A 520 35.92 -13.44 -19.68
CA ASP A 520 37.32 -13.83 -19.83
C ASP A 520 38.21 -13.33 -18.66
N ASP A 521 37.70 -12.42 -17.82
CA ASP A 521 38.38 -11.87 -16.63
C ASP A 521 37.69 -12.31 -15.33
N ASP A 522 38.43 -13.09 -14.54
CA ASP A 522 37.96 -13.66 -13.27
C ASP A 522 37.64 -12.60 -12.22
N TYR A 523 38.29 -11.42 -12.24
CA TYR A 523 38.09 -10.39 -11.22
C TYR A 523 36.80 -9.59 -11.44
N THR A 524 36.55 -9.13 -12.67
CA THR A 524 35.29 -8.43 -13.00
C THR A 524 34.07 -9.34 -12.88
N ALA A 525 34.21 -10.63 -13.18
CA ALA A 525 33.14 -11.60 -12.94
C ALA A 525 32.76 -11.69 -11.46
N ILE A 526 33.75 -11.73 -10.55
CA ILE A 526 33.52 -11.83 -9.11
C ILE A 526 32.80 -10.58 -8.59
N ASP A 527 33.23 -9.38 -8.99
CA ASP A 527 32.62 -8.13 -8.53
C ASP A 527 31.16 -8.02 -9.01
N ASN A 528 30.88 -8.41 -10.25
CA ASN A 528 29.52 -8.42 -10.80
C ASN A 528 28.62 -9.44 -10.10
N ILE A 529 29.14 -10.63 -9.76
CA ILE A 529 28.39 -11.64 -9.00
C ILE A 529 28.14 -11.15 -7.57
N ALA A 530 29.13 -10.53 -6.93
CA ALA A 530 28.97 -9.98 -5.59
C ALA A 530 27.89 -8.88 -5.58
N ALA A 531 27.89 -7.97 -6.55
CA ALA A 531 26.86 -6.94 -6.68
C ALA A 531 25.46 -7.54 -6.93
N ALA A 532 25.36 -8.58 -7.76
CA ALA A 532 24.09 -9.26 -8.01
C ALA A 532 23.55 -9.98 -6.77
N LEU A 533 24.41 -10.65 -6.00
CA LEU A 533 23.99 -11.30 -4.76
C LEU A 533 23.55 -10.29 -3.68
N ASP A 534 24.22 -9.14 -3.59
CA ASP A 534 23.87 -8.05 -2.64
C ASP A 534 22.51 -7.44 -3.00
N SER A 535 22.25 -7.23 -4.30
CA SER A 535 20.97 -6.73 -4.81
C SER A 535 19.83 -7.76 -4.66
N LEU A 536 20.13 -9.05 -4.89
CA LEU A 536 19.22 -10.15 -4.63
C LEU A 536 18.86 -10.23 -3.14
N ASP A 537 19.85 -10.22 -2.25
CA ASP A 537 19.65 -10.27 -0.80
C ASP A 537 18.76 -9.12 -0.31
N THR A 538 19.09 -7.89 -0.72
CA THR A 538 18.31 -6.69 -0.40
C THR A 538 16.85 -6.84 -0.84
N THR A 539 16.64 -7.27 -2.08
CA THR A 539 15.29 -7.46 -2.64
C THR A 539 14.51 -8.53 -1.88
N LEU A 540 15.11 -9.68 -1.62
CA LEU A 540 14.47 -10.79 -0.90
C LEU A 540 14.11 -10.41 0.53
N ARG A 541 14.97 -9.65 1.23
CA ARG A 541 14.70 -9.15 2.58
C ARG A 541 13.51 -8.19 2.61
N GLU A 542 13.43 -7.25 1.67
CA GLU A 542 12.30 -6.30 1.57
C GLU A 542 10.98 -7.02 1.24
N LEU A 543 11.02 -8.02 0.36
CA LEU A 543 9.83 -8.84 0.06
C LEU A 543 9.39 -9.67 1.27
N LEU A 544 10.33 -10.32 1.96
CA LEU A 544 10.04 -11.10 3.17
C LEU A 544 9.54 -10.21 4.31
N TYR A 545 10.04 -8.97 4.42
CA TYR A 545 9.54 -7.97 5.35
C TYR A 545 8.08 -7.61 5.06
N ALA A 546 7.73 -7.37 3.79
CA ALA A 546 6.36 -7.09 3.37
C ALA A 546 5.41 -8.27 3.70
N PHE A 547 5.89 -9.50 3.50
CA PHE A 547 5.16 -10.72 3.84
C PHE A 547 4.94 -10.83 5.35
N HIS A 548 5.99 -10.57 6.15
CA HIS A 548 5.93 -10.54 7.61
C HIS A 548 4.95 -9.48 8.14
N GLU A 549 4.98 -8.25 7.61
CA GLU A 549 4.07 -7.19 8.04
C GLU A 549 2.61 -7.49 7.67
N ARG A 550 2.37 -8.13 6.52
CA ARG A 550 1.02 -8.59 6.16
C ARG A 550 0.50 -9.61 7.16
N MET A 551 1.28 -10.64 7.49
CA MET A 551 0.93 -11.64 8.49
C MET A 551 0.60 -10.97 9.83
N ASN A 552 1.47 -10.08 10.33
CA ASN A 552 1.23 -9.33 11.56
C ASN A 552 -0.07 -8.52 11.52
N SER A 553 -0.39 -7.89 10.39
CA SER A 553 -1.63 -7.14 10.20
C SER A 553 -2.86 -8.05 10.29
N LEU A 554 -2.81 -9.23 9.68
CA LEU A 554 -3.88 -10.24 9.75
C LEU A 554 -4.07 -10.74 11.19
N CYS A 555 -2.99 -11.13 11.88
CA CYS A 555 -3.06 -11.53 13.29
C CYS A 555 -3.66 -10.44 14.17
N ARG A 556 -3.31 -9.16 13.95
CA ARG A 556 -3.92 -8.04 14.68
C ARG A 556 -5.42 -7.94 14.41
N SER A 557 -5.87 -8.13 13.17
CA SER A 557 -7.29 -8.15 12.80
C SER A 557 -8.01 -9.29 13.53
N TRP A 558 -7.49 -10.51 13.45
CA TRP A 558 -8.09 -11.70 14.06
C TRP A 558 -8.15 -11.62 15.59
N ARG A 559 -7.09 -11.16 16.25
CA ARG A 559 -7.10 -10.89 17.70
C ARG A 559 -8.16 -9.85 18.07
N SER A 560 -8.35 -8.83 17.25
CA SER A 560 -9.39 -7.81 17.50
C SER A 560 -10.81 -8.39 17.41
N GLN A 561 -10.99 -9.42 16.57
CA GLN A 561 -12.21 -10.19 16.41
C GLN A 561 -12.35 -11.32 17.45
N ARG A 562 -11.35 -11.48 18.34
CA ARG A 562 -11.26 -12.55 19.36
C ARG A 562 -11.18 -13.96 18.76
N MET A 563 -10.56 -14.08 17.59
CA MET A 563 -10.21 -15.36 17.00
C MET A 563 -8.84 -15.82 17.49
N ASP A 564 -8.61 -17.12 17.48
CA ASP A 564 -7.32 -17.74 17.73
C ASP A 564 -6.43 -17.51 16.50
N ASP A 565 -5.44 -16.63 16.64
CA ASP A 565 -4.62 -16.20 15.52
C ASP A 565 -3.66 -17.28 15.04
N GLU A 566 -3.21 -18.20 15.89
CA GLU A 566 -2.39 -19.33 15.45
C GLU A 566 -3.20 -20.25 14.54
N LEU A 567 -4.41 -20.64 14.98
CA LEU A 567 -5.32 -21.44 14.17
C LEU A 567 -5.73 -20.71 12.87
N GLN A 568 -5.92 -19.39 12.92
CA GLN A 568 -6.22 -18.64 11.70
C GLN A 568 -5.03 -18.63 10.71
N VAL A 569 -3.80 -18.45 11.19
CA VAL A 569 -2.61 -18.50 10.31
C VAL A 569 -2.46 -19.90 9.69
N GLN A 570 -2.71 -20.95 10.48
CA GLN A 570 -2.60 -22.33 10.01
C GLN A 570 -3.55 -22.65 8.85
N CYS A 571 -4.76 -22.09 8.85
CA CYS A 571 -5.76 -22.35 7.80
C CYS A 571 -5.72 -21.34 6.64
N TYR A 572 -5.42 -20.06 6.92
CA TYR A 572 -5.52 -19.00 5.92
C TYR A 572 -4.50 -19.17 4.80
N ALA A 573 -4.94 -18.97 3.55
CA ALA A 573 -4.12 -19.13 2.35
C ALA A 573 -3.39 -20.49 2.30
N GLY A 574 -4.06 -21.55 2.76
CA GLY A 574 -3.51 -22.92 2.77
C GLY A 574 -2.37 -23.12 3.76
N GLY A 575 -2.22 -22.24 4.76
CA GLY A 575 -1.13 -22.35 5.74
C GLY A 575 0.20 -21.74 5.27
N LEU A 576 0.21 -21.01 4.14
CA LEU A 576 1.41 -20.37 3.57
C LEU A 576 2.26 -19.59 4.60
N MET A 577 1.62 -18.99 5.60
CA MET A 577 2.28 -18.16 6.63
C MET A 577 2.64 -18.93 7.91
N TYR A 578 2.28 -20.22 8.02
CA TYR A 578 2.32 -20.95 9.29
C TYR A 578 3.73 -21.25 9.79
N SER A 579 4.59 -21.85 8.98
CA SER A 579 5.99 -22.13 9.37
C SER A 579 6.74 -20.84 9.72
N TRP A 580 6.48 -19.76 8.99
CA TRP A 580 7.02 -18.43 9.31
C TRP A 580 6.47 -17.88 10.64
N TYR A 581 5.16 -17.99 10.88
CA TYR A 581 4.55 -17.59 12.14
C TYR A 581 5.15 -18.34 13.33
N MET A 582 5.33 -19.66 13.20
CA MET A 582 5.96 -20.48 14.25
C MET A 582 7.39 -20.02 14.52
N LYS A 583 8.19 -19.78 13.47
CA LYS A 583 9.54 -19.24 13.62
C LYS A 583 9.54 -17.89 14.36
N VAL A 584 8.59 -17.01 14.06
CA VAL A 584 8.42 -15.72 14.74
C VAL A 584 8.06 -15.90 16.21
N GLN A 585 7.21 -16.89 16.56
CA GLN A 585 6.89 -17.18 17.96
C GLN A 585 8.06 -17.80 18.72
N GLU A 586 8.81 -18.71 18.10
CA GLU A 586 9.91 -19.43 18.72
C GLU A 586 11.15 -18.55 18.93
N SER A 587 11.45 -17.66 17.98
CA SER A 587 12.67 -16.84 18.01
C SER A 587 12.42 -15.39 17.59
N PRO A 588 11.61 -14.61 18.35
CA PRO A 588 11.32 -13.22 18.00
C PRO A 588 12.57 -12.33 17.91
N SER A 589 13.57 -12.61 18.74
CA SER A 589 14.87 -11.92 18.74
C SER A 589 15.62 -12.11 17.42
N ASP A 590 15.61 -13.32 16.88
CA ASP A 590 16.32 -13.65 15.65
C ASP A 590 15.66 -12.98 14.46
N ILE A 591 14.32 -12.96 14.43
CA ILE A 591 13.56 -12.25 13.40
C ILE A 591 13.77 -10.74 13.50
N ASN A 592 13.76 -10.19 14.70
CA ASN A 592 14.05 -8.77 14.90
C ASN A 592 15.47 -8.43 14.47
N LYS A 593 16.45 -9.25 14.81
CA LYS A 593 17.84 -9.08 14.39
C LYS A 593 17.97 -9.17 12.86
N PHE A 594 17.28 -10.11 12.24
CA PHE A 594 17.28 -10.30 10.79
C PHE A 594 16.77 -9.06 10.03
N PHE A 595 15.67 -8.44 10.49
CA PHE A 595 15.11 -7.26 9.82
C PHE A 595 15.72 -5.92 10.28
N TYR A 596 16.15 -5.82 11.54
CA TYR A 596 16.47 -4.54 12.17
C TYR A 596 17.92 -4.43 12.70
N GLY A 597 18.69 -5.52 12.66
CA GLY A 597 20.05 -5.57 13.21
C GLY A 597 20.11 -5.55 14.74
N ASP A 598 21.33 -5.59 15.29
CA ASP A 598 21.62 -5.72 16.73
C ASP A 598 21.29 -4.48 17.61
N ASP A 599 20.55 -3.49 17.12
CA ASP A 599 20.31 -2.22 17.84
C ASP A 599 19.13 -2.27 18.85
N GLU A 600 18.67 -3.45 19.29
CA GLU A 600 17.57 -3.59 20.27
C GLU A 600 17.77 -4.76 21.27
N GLU A 601 18.74 -4.64 22.17
CA GLU A 601 18.58 -5.16 23.54
C GLU A 601 18.38 -3.96 24.48
N GLU A 602 17.14 -3.53 24.68
CA GLU A 602 16.73 -2.84 25.91
C GLU A 602 15.19 -2.81 25.97
N ASP A 603 14.66 -3.75 26.78
CA ASP A 603 13.49 -3.61 27.66
C ASP A 603 12.69 -4.93 27.77
N ALA A 604 13.36 -5.94 28.32
CA ALA A 604 12.70 -7.00 29.08
C ALA A 604 13.32 -7.05 30.48
N THR A 605 12.81 -6.19 31.37
CA THR A 605 12.78 -6.33 32.83
C THR A 605 14.04 -6.82 33.56
N ASP A 606 14.78 -5.93 34.25
CA ASP A 606 14.95 -5.99 35.72
C ASP A 606 15.63 -4.73 36.27
N ASP A 607 15.22 -4.32 37.47
CA ASP A 607 15.76 -3.19 38.23
C ASP A 607 17.19 -3.50 38.75
N ASN A 608 18.22 -2.74 38.34
CA ASN A 608 19.19 -2.20 39.31
C ASN A 608 20.16 -1.14 38.75
N ASP A 609 20.45 -0.20 39.65
CA ASP A 609 21.27 1.00 39.58
C ASP A 609 22.77 0.72 39.34
N SER A 610 23.43 1.48 38.44
CA SER A 610 24.58 2.35 38.75
C SER A 610 25.46 2.73 37.53
N ASN A 611 25.84 4.01 37.53
CA ASN A 611 26.68 4.73 36.57
C ASN A 611 28.02 4.06 36.19
N ALA A 612 28.47 4.26 34.94
CA ALA A 612 29.80 4.82 34.64
C ALA A 612 29.96 5.20 33.15
N ASP A 613 30.45 6.43 32.92
CA ASP A 613 30.97 6.95 31.66
C ASP A 613 32.17 6.14 31.13
N SER A 614 32.27 6.00 29.81
CA SER A 614 33.57 6.16 29.12
C SER A 614 33.40 6.44 27.63
N ASP A 615 33.91 7.60 27.22
CA ASP A 615 34.15 8.02 25.84
C ASP A 615 35.10 7.07 25.09
N SER A 616 34.76 6.76 23.84
CA SER A 616 35.75 6.60 22.77
C SER A 616 35.13 6.92 21.42
N GLU A 617 35.51 8.07 20.87
CA GLU A 617 35.32 8.46 19.47
C GLU A 617 36.23 7.59 18.58
N GLU A 618 35.66 6.83 17.65
CA GLU A 618 36.25 6.59 16.33
C GLU A 618 35.19 6.06 15.34
N ASP A 619 34.95 6.88 14.32
CA ASP A 619 34.40 6.63 12.97
C ASP A 619 33.29 5.58 12.77
N ASP A 620 32.03 6.06 12.61
CA ASP A 620 31.11 5.58 11.56
C ASP A 620 29.85 6.46 11.40
N ILE A 621 29.58 6.91 10.17
CA ILE A 621 28.32 7.54 9.73
C ILE A 621 27.97 6.90 8.36
N PRO A 622 26.70 6.49 8.08
CA PRO A 622 25.46 6.96 8.72
C PRO A 622 24.47 5.85 9.12
N ARG A 623 24.43 5.45 10.40
CA ARG A 623 23.24 4.85 11.05
C ARG A 623 22.22 5.89 11.57
N ASN A 624 22.55 7.17 11.49
CA ASN A 624 21.78 8.26 12.12
C ASN A 624 20.45 8.65 11.42
N LEU A 625 20.06 8.00 10.32
CA LEU A 625 18.75 8.25 9.68
C LEU A 625 17.62 7.36 10.23
N PHE A 626 17.95 6.13 10.63
CA PHE A 626 17.00 5.14 11.13
C PHE A 626 16.46 5.52 12.52
N VAL A 627 17.30 6.10 13.38
CA VAL A 627 16.92 6.56 14.73
C VAL A 627 15.79 7.60 14.70
N GLY A 628 15.77 8.50 13.71
CA GLY A 628 14.74 9.54 13.58
C GLY A 628 13.35 9.01 13.22
N VAL A 629 13.29 8.00 12.36
CA VAL A 629 12.04 7.30 11.99
C VAL A 629 11.56 6.42 13.16
N ARG A 630 12.51 5.79 13.88
CA ARG A 630 12.26 4.97 15.10
C ARG A 630 11.68 5.81 16.24
N GLN A 631 12.19 7.02 16.47
CA GLN A 631 11.65 7.94 17.47
C GLN A 631 10.26 8.47 17.11
N MET A 632 9.96 8.67 15.83
CA MET A 632 8.60 9.00 15.40
C MET A 632 7.64 7.82 15.59
N HIS A 633 8.05 6.59 15.29
CA HIS A 633 7.25 5.40 15.53
C HIS A 633 6.94 5.18 17.03
N LYS A 634 7.93 5.40 17.92
CA LYS A 634 7.73 5.37 19.37
C LYS A 634 6.72 6.42 19.84
N LYS A 635 6.77 7.65 19.30
CA LYS A 635 5.79 8.72 19.62
C LYS A 635 4.39 8.42 19.08
N VAL A 636 4.27 7.87 17.86
CA VAL A 636 2.98 7.47 17.27
C VAL A 636 2.34 6.33 18.06
N ASN A 637 3.12 5.36 18.51
CA ASN A 637 2.63 4.27 19.35
C ASN A 637 2.24 4.73 20.76
N GLY A 638 2.95 5.72 21.32
CA GLY A 638 2.56 6.42 22.55
C GLY A 638 1.21 7.14 22.40
N LEU A 639 1.03 7.91 21.32
CA LEU A 639 -0.23 8.60 21.01
C LEU A 639 -1.39 7.63 20.78
N LYS A 640 -1.17 6.47 20.15
CA LYS A 640 -2.19 5.42 20.00
C LYS A 640 -2.63 4.84 21.35
N ARG A 641 -1.71 4.74 22.31
CA ARG A 641 -1.99 4.26 23.68
C ARG A 641 -2.82 5.29 24.45
N GLU A 642 -2.44 6.56 24.40
CA GLU A 642 -3.21 7.67 24.99
C GLU A 642 -4.62 7.79 24.38
N LEU A 643 -4.75 7.61 23.06
CA LEU A 643 -6.05 7.61 22.39
C LEU A 643 -6.95 6.45 22.85
N LYS A 644 -6.37 5.29 23.16
CA LYS A 644 -7.08 4.13 23.72
C LYS A 644 -7.58 4.42 25.14
N GLU A 645 -6.78 5.12 25.95
CA GLU A 645 -7.17 5.55 27.30
C GLU A 645 -8.26 6.62 27.27
N VAL A 646 -8.17 7.59 26.36
CA VAL A 646 -9.23 8.60 26.15
C VAL A 646 -10.53 7.92 25.68
N LYS A 647 -10.45 6.93 24.79
CA LYS A 647 -11.62 6.15 24.36
C LYS A 647 -12.28 5.40 25.52
N LEU A 648 -11.49 4.82 26.42
CA LEU A 648 -11.96 4.16 27.64
C LEU A 648 -12.61 5.16 28.61
N MET A 649 -12.01 6.33 28.82
CA MET A 649 -12.59 7.40 29.64
C MET A 649 -13.93 7.89 29.06
N VAL A 650 -14.01 8.08 27.74
CA VAL A 650 -15.26 8.51 27.07
C VAL A 650 -16.33 7.42 27.18
N GLN A 651 -15.98 6.13 27.07
CA GLN A 651 -16.93 5.03 27.31
C GLN A 651 -17.41 4.98 28.76
N GLN A 652 -16.53 5.22 29.75
CA GLN A 652 -16.92 5.29 31.16
C GLN A 652 -17.81 6.50 31.46
N LEU A 653 -17.54 7.65 30.84
CA LEU A 653 -18.38 8.84 30.96
C LEU A 653 -19.75 8.64 30.29
N LEU A 654 -19.81 7.94 29.15
CA LEU A 654 -21.08 7.58 28.49
C LEU A 654 -21.92 6.61 29.32
N LEU A 655 -21.28 5.67 30.04
CA LEU A 655 -21.95 4.78 30.99
C LEU A 655 -22.44 5.52 32.26
N ALA A 656 -21.73 6.57 32.69
CA ALA A 656 -22.13 7.41 33.82
C ALA A 656 -23.30 8.36 33.50
N VAL A 657 -23.49 8.73 32.23
CA VAL A 657 -24.54 9.65 31.77
C VAL A 657 -25.86 8.95 31.44
N ASN A 658 -25.85 7.63 31.18
CA ASN A 658 -27.07 6.84 30.96
C ASN A 658 -26.98 5.45 31.63
N PRO A 659 -27.35 5.31 32.91
CA PRO A 659 -27.54 3.99 33.51
C PRO A 659 -28.86 3.38 33.01
N PRO A 660 -28.91 2.08 32.63
CA PRO A 660 -30.18 1.40 32.41
C PRO A 660 -30.90 1.24 33.76
N GLY A 661 -32.11 1.80 33.89
CA GLY A 661 -32.93 1.74 35.11
C GLY A 661 -33.31 0.29 35.48
N GLY A 662 -33.76 -0.05 36.69
CA GLY A 662 -34.05 0.71 37.90
C GLY A 662 -35.12 -0.05 38.69
N SER A 663 -34.92 -0.33 39.98
CA SER A 663 -36.03 -0.65 40.91
C SER A 663 -35.66 -0.38 42.37
N LEU A 664 -36.53 0.40 43.01
CA LEU A 664 -36.70 0.70 44.44
C LEU A 664 -36.84 -0.60 45.26
N GLN A 665 -36.52 -0.74 46.56
CA GLN A 665 -37.00 0.00 47.75
C GLN A 665 -36.38 -0.72 48.99
N GLN A 666 -35.81 -0.10 50.05
CA GLN A 666 -36.40 0.20 51.38
C GLN A 666 -35.25 0.56 52.36
N GLY A 667 -35.43 1.55 53.26
CA GLY A 667 -34.43 1.98 54.29
C GLY A 667 -34.59 1.28 55.65
N PRO A 668 -34.28 1.92 56.81
CA PRO A 668 -33.14 2.79 57.15
C PRO A 668 -32.41 2.33 58.44
N ALA A 669 -31.16 2.76 58.69
CA ALA A 669 -30.59 2.72 60.05
C ALA A 669 -29.52 3.81 60.30
N ALA A 670 -29.72 4.46 61.44
CA ALA A 670 -29.01 5.57 62.08
C ALA A 670 -27.47 5.50 62.11
N VAL A 671 -26.78 6.65 62.18
CA VAL A 671 -26.30 7.27 63.45
C VAL A 671 -25.72 8.67 63.18
N THR A 672 -26.11 9.59 64.06
CA THR A 672 -25.88 11.04 64.11
C THR A 672 -24.51 11.50 64.64
N ARG A 673 -24.19 12.78 64.31
CA ARG A 673 -23.49 13.87 65.06
C ARG A 673 -22.19 14.34 64.37
N LYS A 674 -21.87 15.63 64.25
CA LYS A 674 -22.33 16.84 64.96
C LYS A 674 -21.99 18.09 64.12
N THR A 675 -22.97 18.98 64.00
CA THR A 675 -22.89 20.46 64.02
C THR A 675 -21.53 21.16 63.92
N THR A 676 -21.44 22.19 63.08
CA THR A 676 -21.35 23.60 63.53
C THR A 676 -21.92 24.53 62.47
N GLY A 677 -22.80 25.43 62.90
CA GLY A 677 -23.30 26.55 62.11
C GLY A 677 -22.64 27.85 62.55
N GLY A 678 -22.78 28.87 61.71
CA GLY A 678 -22.40 30.25 62.01
C GLY A 678 -23.04 31.17 60.98
N VAL A 679 -24.22 31.69 61.32
CA VAL A 679 -24.92 32.78 60.64
C VAL A 679 -24.48 34.09 61.31
N VAL A 680 -24.16 35.13 60.55
CA VAL A 680 -24.45 36.54 60.93
C VAL A 680 -24.72 37.39 59.67
N ASP A 681 -25.65 38.31 59.86
CA ASP A 681 -26.49 39.11 58.96
C ASP A 681 -25.82 40.18 58.05
N ALA A 682 -26.47 40.40 56.89
CA ALA A 682 -27.10 41.63 56.32
C ALA A 682 -26.39 43.02 56.43
N PRO A 683 -26.75 44.08 55.64
CA PRO A 683 -28.04 44.25 54.95
C PRO A 683 -28.09 45.03 53.60
N ASP A 684 -29.28 44.93 53.00
CA ASP A 684 -30.12 46.02 52.44
C ASP A 684 -30.14 46.43 50.95
N VAL A 685 -31.38 46.78 50.57
CA VAL A 685 -31.93 47.60 49.47
C VAL A 685 -32.20 46.96 48.10
N GLY A 686 -33.49 46.67 47.82
CA GLY A 686 -34.06 46.35 46.49
C GLY A 686 -34.34 47.61 45.64
N PRO A 687 -35.42 47.70 44.84
CA PRO A 687 -36.26 46.67 44.20
C PRO A 687 -36.53 46.96 42.70
N PHE A 688 -37.13 46.05 41.91
CA PHE A 688 -38.17 46.44 40.92
C PHE A 688 -39.06 45.26 40.46
N LYS A 689 -40.34 45.61 40.34
CA LYS A 689 -41.62 44.92 40.03
C LYS A 689 -41.61 43.99 38.79
N GLN A 690 -42.29 42.81 38.77
CA GLN A 690 -43.72 42.43 38.88
C GLN A 690 -44.44 42.30 37.51
N LYS A 691 -44.99 41.10 37.23
CA LYS A 691 -46.27 40.74 36.54
C LYS A 691 -46.20 39.25 36.15
N GLN A 692 -46.84 38.28 36.82
CA GLN A 692 -48.26 37.89 36.95
C GLN A 692 -49.05 37.60 35.66
N GLY A 693 -49.64 36.38 35.63
CA GLY A 693 -50.82 35.94 34.86
C GLY A 693 -50.78 34.43 34.63
N ARG A 694 -51.35 33.57 35.51
CA ARG A 694 -52.72 33.01 35.52
C ARG A 694 -53.16 32.40 34.18
N GLY A 695 -53.73 31.19 34.08
CA GLY A 695 -54.17 30.20 35.07
C GLY A 695 -54.96 29.05 34.42
N TYR A 696 -55.41 28.08 35.25
CA TYR A 696 -56.61 27.21 35.18
C TYR A 696 -57.01 26.52 33.85
N SER A 697 -57.53 25.29 33.75
CA SER A 697 -57.78 24.10 34.58
C SER A 697 -58.48 23.05 33.64
N PRO A 698 -59.22 22.01 34.07
CA PRO A 698 -58.97 20.60 33.74
C PRO A 698 -60.09 19.96 32.89
N ASP A 699 -60.02 18.65 32.58
CA ASP A 699 -61.14 17.71 32.72
C ASP A 699 -60.72 16.27 32.34
N GLY A 700 -61.22 15.30 33.10
CA GLY A 700 -60.80 13.89 33.10
C GLY A 700 -61.66 12.96 32.22
N PRO A 701 -62.21 11.86 32.79
CA PRO A 701 -61.67 10.51 32.60
C PRO A 701 -62.72 9.47 32.17
N SER A 702 -62.29 8.26 31.81
CA SER A 702 -63.10 7.01 31.78
C SER A 702 -62.24 5.89 31.14
N SER A 703 -62.31 4.58 31.42
CA SER A 703 -62.68 3.67 32.51
C SER A 703 -62.71 2.25 31.88
N TYR A 704 -62.86 1.19 32.70
CA TYR A 704 -62.95 -0.26 32.38
C TYR A 704 -61.60 -1.00 32.30
N ALA A 705 -61.14 -1.73 33.33
CA ALA A 705 -61.68 -2.94 33.99
C ALA A 705 -61.78 -4.13 33.02
N GLY A 706 -61.24 -5.33 33.29
CA GLY A 706 -60.58 -5.88 34.45
C GLY A 706 -60.29 -7.37 34.22
N GLY A 707 -59.74 -8.02 35.25
CA GLY A 707 -59.69 -9.49 35.41
C GLY A 707 -58.32 -10.11 35.10
N SER A 708 -57.39 -10.35 36.03
CA SER A 708 -57.39 -11.10 37.31
C SER A 708 -56.99 -12.57 37.15
N HIS A 709 -55.84 -12.91 37.76
CA HIS A 709 -55.48 -14.17 38.46
C HIS A 709 -55.45 -15.44 37.64
N GLU A 710 -54.59 -16.44 37.87
CA GLU A 710 -53.58 -16.83 38.86
C GLU A 710 -52.87 -17.99 38.11
N GLY A 711 -51.57 -18.25 38.15
CA GLY A 711 -50.65 -18.30 39.28
C GLY A 711 -49.85 -19.61 39.11
N SER A 712 -48.55 -19.54 39.46
CA SER A 712 -47.69 -20.63 39.98
C SER A 712 -47.45 -21.88 39.10
N ASP A 713 -46.29 -22.52 39.07
CA ASP A 713 -44.96 -22.28 39.63
C ASP A 713 -44.03 -23.31 38.97
N ASP A 714 -42.73 -23.06 39.07
CA ASP A 714 -41.63 -24.02 39.11
C ASP A 714 -41.23 -24.89 37.89
N GLY A 715 -39.96 -24.74 37.53
CA GLY A 715 -39.06 -25.89 37.68
C GLY A 715 -38.30 -26.38 36.44
N ALA A 716 -37.13 -25.77 36.22
CA ALA A 716 -35.83 -26.41 35.97
C ALA A 716 -35.56 -27.33 34.76
N SER A 717 -34.35 -27.09 34.24
CA SER A 717 -33.31 -28.02 33.76
C SER A 717 -33.41 -28.70 32.38
N ASP A 718 -32.32 -28.41 31.64
CA ASP A 718 -31.46 -29.32 30.88
C ASP A 718 -31.82 -29.86 29.50
N ALA A 719 -30.85 -29.60 28.62
CA ALA A 719 -30.50 -30.19 27.34
C ALA A 719 -30.77 -31.70 27.21
N PHE A 720 -31.20 -32.14 26.02
CA PHE A 720 -30.40 -32.95 25.08
C PHE A 720 -31.24 -33.44 23.89
N HIS A 721 -30.55 -33.58 22.75
CA HIS A 721 -30.82 -34.41 21.56
C HIS A 721 -32.07 -34.20 20.68
N GLY A 722 -31.79 -34.08 19.37
CA GLY A 722 -32.78 -34.04 18.30
C GLY A 722 -33.29 -35.42 17.85
N PRO A 723 -34.01 -35.50 16.72
CA PRO A 723 -34.41 -36.77 16.14
C PRO A 723 -33.74 -37.05 14.79
N LEU A 724 -33.10 -38.22 14.73
CA LEU A 724 -32.96 -39.04 13.53
C LEU A 724 -34.33 -39.66 13.20
N GLU A 725 -34.78 -39.56 11.96
CA GLU A 725 -35.85 -40.42 11.42
C GLU A 725 -35.24 -41.45 10.47
N SER A 726 -35.51 -42.71 10.78
CA SER A 726 -35.23 -43.92 10.01
C SER A 726 -36.43 -44.30 9.16
N ASP A 727 -36.17 -44.46 7.87
CA ASP A 727 -36.40 -45.63 7.02
C ASP A 727 -37.72 -46.45 7.00
N GLU A 728 -37.93 -46.96 5.77
CA GLU A 728 -38.76 -48.07 5.29
C GLU A 728 -40.27 -47.89 4.97
N GLY A 729 -40.61 -48.21 3.71
CA GLY A 729 -41.98 -48.41 3.23
C GLY A 729 -42.12 -48.58 1.72
N ASP A 730 -41.68 -49.73 1.21
CA ASP A 730 -41.80 -50.29 -0.15
C ASP A 730 -43.26 -50.32 -0.69
N ASP A 731 -43.47 -50.05 -1.98
CA ASP A 731 -44.51 -50.74 -2.77
C ASP A 731 -44.29 -50.63 -4.30
N ARG A 732 -44.46 -51.78 -4.96
CA ARG A 732 -44.09 -52.10 -6.33
C ARG A 732 -45.23 -51.92 -7.35
N LEU A 733 -44.79 -51.94 -8.63
CA LEU A 733 -45.44 -52.46 -9.86
C LEU A 733 -46.11 -51.47 -10.83
N GLY A 734 -45.59 -51.46 -12.08
CA GLY A 734 -46.28 -50.93 -13.26
C GLY A 734 -45.40 -50.90 -14.51
N SER A 735 -45.63 -51.85 -15.43
CA SER A 735 -44.86 -52.22 -16.63
C SER A 735 -45.25 -51.43 -17.91
N SER A 736 -44.52 -51.71 -19.02
CA SER A 736 -44.83 -51.52 -20.47
C SER A 736 -44.67 -50.12 -21.08
N ASP A 737 -44.18 -49.89 -22.31
CA ASP A 737 -43.68 -50.71 -23.43
C ASP A 737 -43.03 -49.78 -24.50
N ASP A 738 -42.09 -50.35 -25.28
CA ASP A 738 -41.78 -50.20 -26.72
C ASP A 738 -41.68 -48.85 -27.50
N ASN A 739 -40.49 -48.63 -28.09
CA ASN A 739 -40.18 -48.53 -29.56
C ASN A 739 -38.88 -47.73 -29.77
N ARG A 740 -37.76 -48.21 -30.33
CA ARG A 740 -37.41 -48.82 -31.64
C ARG A 740 -37.30 -47.81 -32.81
N GLU A 741 -36.13 -47.91 -33.49
CA GLU A 741 -35.74 -47.34 -34.80
C GLU A 741 -35.26 -45.87 -34.81
N GLY A 742 -34.14 -45.45 -35.42
CA GLY A 742 -33.13 -46.11 -36.24
C GLY A 742 -32.07 -45.10 -36.73
N SER A 743 -30.81 -45.53 -36.80
CA SER A 743 -29.72 -44.97 -37.65
C SER A 743 -30.09 -45.16 -39.16
N PRO A 744 -29.36 -44.67 -40.20
CA PRO A 744 -27.89 -44.51 -40.25
C PRO A 744 -27.25 -43.50 -41.24
N SER A 745 -25.91 -43.48 -41.19
CA SER A 745 -24.93 -43.29 -42.29
C SER A 745 -24.66 -41.86 -42.80
N GLY A 746 -23.43 -41.45 -43.16
CA GLY A 746 -22.16 -42.18 -43.25
C GLY A 746 -21.04 -41.32 -43.88
N GLY A 747 -19.84 -41.91 -43.99
CA GLY A 747 -18.67 -41.40 -44.72
C GLY A 747 -17.43 -41.29 -43.82
N ALA A 748 -16.63 -42.33 -43.59
CA ALA A 748 -15.69 -43.05 -44.47
C ALA A 748 -14.51 -42.18 -44.94
N GLY A 749 -13.31 -42.52 -44.45
CA GLY A 749 -12.02 -41.98 -44.86
C GLY A 749 -10.88 -42.52 -43.99
N SER A 750 -10.45 -43.74 -44.30
CA SER A 750 -9.26 -44.43 -43.79
C SER A 750 -7.97 -43.81 -44.32
N ASP A 751 -6.93 -43.71 -43.49
CA ASP A 751 -5.56 -44.01 -43.94
C ASP A 751 -4.71 -44.48 -42.75
N ASP A 752 -4.03 -45.60 -42.97
CA ASP A 752 -3.10 -46.29 -42.06
C ASP A 752 -1.72 -45.60 -42.08
N GLY A 753 -0.97 -45.69 -41.00
CA GLY A 753 0.42 -45.21 -40.95
C GLY A 753 1.08 -45.41 -39.59
N ASP A 754 1.44 -46.66 -39.33
CA ASP A 754 2.30 -47.11 -38.23
C ASP A 754 3.74 -46.54 -38.27
N GLU A 755 4.38 -46.63 -37.11
CA GLU A 755 5.81 -46.80 -36.82
C GLU A 755 6.75 -45.57 -36.71
N ASP A 756 7.14 -45.36 -35.45
CA ASP A 756 8.52 -45.30 -34.91
C ASP A 756 9.40 -44.05 -35.10
N GLY A 757 9.77 -43.47 -33.94
CA GLY A 757 11.18 -43.20 -33.62
C GLY A 757 11.52 -41.86 -32.93
N TYR A 758 11.95 -41.96 -31.65
CA TYR A 758 12.88 -41.05 -30.92
C TYR A 758 12.43 -39.58 -30.76
N TYR A 759 12.14 -39.06 -29.56
CA TYR A 759 12.93 -38.99 -28.33
C TYR A 759 12.00 -38.67 -27.14
#